data_AF-A0A815NF14-F1
#
_entry.id   AF-A0A815NF14-F1
#
_cell.length_a   1.000
_cell.length_b   1.000
_cell.length_c   1.000
_cell.angle_alpha   90.00
_cell.angle_beta   90.00
_cell.angle_gamma   90.00
#
_symmetry.space_group_name_H-M   'P 1'
#
loop_
_entity.id
_entity.type
_entity.pdbx_description
1 polymer ?
#
loop_
_entity_poly.entity_id
_entity_poly.type
_entity_poly.pdbx_seq_one_letter_code
_entity_poly.pdbx_strand_id
1 'polypeptide(L)'
;MIESDSQLSTSNIMKSIMEQIDASNKQLLKHPVQFTYEDLHTRLEPIIHKMIDSEYSVLFRQPVDPVALNIPDYPTIIKNPMDISTMHNKLLCGEYKNPLQFCDDAWLMFNNAWLFNRRSSRAYKMCTQLSQLFVESIDPVLKELGYCCGQQYIYIYHLLCYVMESNNAAKSHFNLSNDVYRFCFTCFNSIKTESIFIGDDPTQTLVEIPKKLFLLAINDKEKPEIMIDCIVCTRRWHQVCALHLDQIWSEGFICNTCVCQYNIKRKKNCYIAQKLIATDLSSRLEQRINKFLHDKDCNDSRVTIRVLASSDKRCKVKPQLKKYYSNQIVYDNYPYRTKAIFAFQEIEGVDVIFFGMYVQEYDEYCPPPNTRRVYISHLDTVPFFQPKHYRQDVYHEILIGYLDYVKQYGYMYAHIWACPANEDVDYIFNLRPLEQRLPKPKHLHDWFKKMLDRAIAEHIVIDYKDMMKDCLDNQIKTVLDIPYFDSDFWPTTIEESIEKLNQEERRPQDVEVIPTIEDENCDDSIESEDPTEVSRYCSNYLVTKIKIHISGKRKSASTHENKNSKKTTNQQELAKTLMSNCTNLLSMIFSTMEKHNEEFFVIPLHDQITSCPATNCTDILIQCDLMDTRNAFLKFAHDKNYGFSSLRYAKFSSIALLYDLHTSTTHKLTYNYNTCQQKCDICHYCTVWEDFDQYEKFSNKELKHNDGQNSLNSNDKFITNTPLKRQTSIQRSMDALLHALNCCTVNCVNRSCFRYKHVIKHTKDYKEKNRQCNICKQVIFLYWYHAKICMNQNCQVPYCTSLKFFIEKQWTTSLQADRLLMEAMMMQHETNIMLTQT
;
A
#
# COMPACT_ATOMS: atom_id res chain seq x y z
N MET A 1 -11.29 46.19 52.31
CA MET A 1 -10.07 46.07 51.49
C MET A 1 -9.03 45.16 52.15
N ILE A 2 -9.42 43.98 52.63
CA ILE A 2 -8.50 42.88 52.98
C ILE A 2 -9.32 41.60 52.77
N GLU A 3 -9.24 41.01 51.56
CA GLU A 3 -9.60 39.62 51.22
C GLU A 3 -9.59 39.49 49.67
N SER A 4 -8.41 39.53 49.06
CA SER A 4 -8.27 39.17 47.63
C SER A 4 -6.88 38.65 47.22
N ASP A 5 -5.90 38.60 48.14
CA ASP A 5 -4.50 38.28 47.79
C ASP A 5 -4.04 36.86 48.18
N SER A 6 -4.92 36.00 48.73
CA SER A 6 -4.51 34.64 49.15
C SER A 6 -4.73 33.54 48.11
N GLN A 7 -5.42 33.80 47.00
CA GLN A 7 -5.68 32.79 45.96
C GLN A 7 -4.77 32.90 44.72
N LEU A 8 -4.10 34.03 44.50
CA LEU A 8 -3.18 34.21 43.35
C LEU A 8 -1.75 33.73 43.61
N SER A 9 -1.35 33.54 44.87
CA SER A 9 0.01 33.10 45.24
C SER A 9 0.16 31.58 45.33
N THR A 10 -0.93 30.84 45.55
CA THR A 10 -0.90 29.37 45.67
C THR A 10 -0.80 28.66 44.30
N SER A 11 -1.32 29.25 43.22
CA SER A 11 -1.25 28.64 41.88
C SER A 11 0.14 28.74 41.23
N ASN A 12 0.89 29.81 41.54
CA ASN A 12 2.27 29.99 41.05
C ASN A 12 3.31 29.23 41.89
N ILE A 13 3.04 28.96 43.17
CA ILE A 13 3.92 28.16 44.03
C ILE A 13 3.72 26.65 43.77
N MET A 14 2.51 26.19 43.43
CA MET A 14 2.24 24.78 43.07
C MET A 14 2.88 24.35 41.73
N LYS A 15 3.08 25.26 40.77
CA LYS A 15 3.83 24.96 39.54
C LYS A 15 5.33 24.75 39.76
N SER A 16 5.86 25.23 40.89
CA SER A 16 7.29 25.20 41.21
C SER A 16 7.73 23.96 42.00
N ILE A 17 6.79 23.13 42.47
CA ILE A 17 7.07 21.96 43.35
C ILE A 17 6.12 20.78 43.03
N MET A 18 5.98 20.41 41.75
CA MET A 18 5.46 19.08 41.41
C MET A 18 6.59 18.26 40.80
N GLU A 19 7.07 17.28 41.57
CA GLU A 19 7.99 16.25 41.06
C GLU A 19 7.42 15.64 39.78
N GLN A 20 8.26 15.46 38.76
CA GLN A 20 7.84 14.95 37.47
C GLN A 20 7.29 13.52 37.62
N ILE A 21 6.01 13.33 37.28
CA ILE A 21 5.36 12.02 37.40
C ILE A 21 5.64 11.21 36.12
N ASP A 22 6.28 10.05 36.26
CA ASP A 22 6.46 9.13 35.14
C ASP A 22 5.15 8.39 34.83
N ALA A 23 4.66 8.51 33.59
CA ALA A 23 3.44 7.82 33.15
C ALA A 23 3.56 6.28 33.21
N SER A 24 4.78 5.76 33.22
CA SER A 24 5.07 4.32 33.35
C SER A 24 4.71 3.78 34.74
N ASN A 25 4.66 4.65 35.75
CA ASN A 25 4.18 4.29 37.08
C ASN A 25 2.65 4.18 37.04
N LYS A 26 2.14 2.94 37.10
CA LYS A 26 0.72 2.57 36.98
C LYS A 26 -0.24 3.16 38.04
N GLN A 27 0.18 4.14 38.82
CA GLN A 27 -0.57 4.80 39.88
C GLN A 27 -0.86 6.27 39.56
N LEU A 28 -1.23 6.58 38.32
CA LEU A 28 -1.76 7.91 37.99
C LEU A 28 -3.15 8.09 38.64
N LEU A 29 -3.29 9.09 39.50
CA LEU A 29 -4.57 9.46 40.11
C LEU A 29 -5.55 9.94 39.02
N LYS A 30 -6.76 9.37 39.02
CA LYS A 30 -7.85 9.82 38.15
C LYS A 30 -8.42 11.13 38.70
N HIS A 31 -8.48 12.13 37.83
CA HIS A 31 -9.11 13.43 38.10
C HIS A 31 -10.14 13.73 36.99
N PRO A 32 -11.29 13.04 36.96
CA PRO A 32 -12.31 13.24 35.94
C PRO A 32 -12.70 14.71 35.86
N VAL A 33 -12.71 15.27 34.65
CA VAL A 33 -13.13 16.66 34.47
C VAL A 33 -14.63 16.78 34.74
N GLN A 34 -15.00 17.84 35.46
CA GLN A 34 -16.39 18.25 35.65
C GLN A 34 -16.55 19.65 35.08
N PHE A 35 -17.63 19.89 34.35
CA PHE A 35 -17.98 21.20 33.82
C PHE A 35 -19.20 21.71 34.57
N THR A 36 -19.16 22.99 34.96
CA THR A 36 -20.34 23.66 35.51
C THR A 36 -21.29 24.08 34.39
N TYR A 37 -22.53 24.39 34.73
CA TYR A 37 -23.47 25.01 33.79
C TYR A 37 -22.87 26.28 33.18
N GLU A 38 -22.36 27.17 34.03
CA GLU A 38 -21.80 28.47 33.63
C GLU A 38 -20.63 28.30 32.66
N ASP A 39 -19.77 27.31 32.92
CA ASP A 39 -18.64 26.97 32.07
C ASP A 39 -19.05 26.58 30.64
N LEU A 40 -20.11 25.79 30.51
CA LEU A 40 -20.60 25.33 29.21
C LEU A 40 -21.42 26.42 28.53
N HIS A 41 -22.31 27.08 29.27
CA HIS A 41 -23.16 28.15 28.78
C HIS A 41 -22.34 29.28 28.14
N THR A 42 -21.41 29.86 28.89
CA THR A 42 -20.57 30.99 28.45
C THR A 42 -19.80 30.69 27.15
N ARG A 43 -19.42 29.43 26.93
CA ARG A 43 -18.58 29.02 25.80
C ARG A 43 -19.36 28.49 24.61
N LEU A 44 -20.53 27.88 24.83
CA LEU A 44 -21.32 27.22 23.78
C LEU A 44 -22.47 28.09 23.27
N GLU A 45 -23.04 28.98 24.09
CA GLU A 45 -24.11 29.89 23.66
C GLU A 45 -23.70 30.79 22.47
N PRO A 46 -22.48 31.37 22.42
CA PRO A 46 -22.04 32.15 21.25
C PRO A 46 -22.04 31.34 19.94
N ILE A 47 -21.83 30.03 20.01
CA ILE A 47 -21.83 29.14 18.85
C ILE A 47 -23.26 28.98 18.32
N ILE A 48 -24.25 28.81 19.21
CA ILE A 48 -25.66 28.75 18.85
C ILE A 48 -26.08 30.03 18.14
N HIS A 49 -25.76 31.21 18.71
CA HIS A 49 -26.09 32.49 18.08
C HIS A 49 -25.46 32.62 16.70
N LYS A 50 -24.16 32.29 16.58
CA LYS A 50 -23.47 32.32 15.29
C LYS A 50 -24.09 31.36 14.26
N MET A 51 -24.58 30.20 14.68
CA MET A 51 -25.35 29.31 13.80
C MET A 51 -26.69 29.93 13.39
N ILE A 52 -27.45 30.49 14.33
CA ILE A 52 -28.76 31.12 14.04
C ILE A 52 -28.61 32.30 13.06
N ASP A 53 -27.60 33.14 13.25
CA ASP A 53 -27.36 34.33 12.42
C ASP A 53 -26.95 33.99 10.98
N SER A 54 -26.48 32.76 10.73
CA SER A 54 -26.19 32.28 9.39
C SER A 54 -27.45 32.18 8.53
N GLU A 55 -27.36 32.59 7.27
CA GLU A 55 -28.41 32.37 6.26
C GLU A 55 -28.68 30.87 6.01
N TYR A 56 -27.69 30.01 6.27
CA TYR A 56 -27.80 28.56 6.08
C TYR A 56 -28.62 27.86 7.16
N SER A 57 -28.96 28.55 8.26
CA SER A 57 -29.63 27.93 9.40
C SER A 57 -31.15 27.88 9.31
N VAL A 58 -31.77 28.62 8.38
CA VAL A 58 -33.23 28.86 8.36
C VAL A 58 -34.07 27.57 8.51
N LEU A 59 -33.67 26.49 7.84
CA LEU A 59 -34.39 25.20 7.87
C LEU A 59 -34.16 24.37 9.14
N PHE A 60 -33.20 24.77 9.98
CA PHE A 60 -32.71 24.04 11.15
C PHE A 60 -32.97 24.78 12.47
N ARG A 61 -33.58 25.98 12.40
CA ARG A 61 -33.84 26.83 13.58
C ARG A 61 -34.91 26.28 14.51
N GLN A 62 -35.83 25.46 14.00
CA GLN A 62 -36.98 24.94 14.73
C GLN A 62 -37.18 23.46 14.40
N PRO A 63 -37.88 22.70 15.25
CA PRO A 63 -38.22 21.31 14.97
C PRO A 63 -38.95 21.17 13.62
N VAL A 64 -38.58 20.16 12.85
CA VAL A 64 -39.24 19.86 11.57
C VAL A 64 -40.69 19.45 11.82
N ASP A 65 -41.64 20.16 11.22
CA ASP A 65 -43.06 19.80 11.20
C ASP A 65 -43.37 19.03 9.90
N PRO A 66 -43.55 17.70 9.95
CA PRO A 66 -43.76 16.90 8.76
C PRO A 66 -45.10 17.17 8.08
N VAL A 67 -46.10 17.64 8.81
CA VAL A 67 -47.44 17.93 8.28
C VAL A 67 -47.41 19.26 7.54
N ALA A 68 -46.87 20.32 8.17
CA ALA A 68 -46.76 21.63 7.56
C ALA A 68 -45.87 21.64 6.30
N LEU A 69 -44.82 20.82 6.29
CA LEU A 69 -43.88 20.70 5.17
C LEU A 69 -44.29 19.64 4.13
N ASN A 70 -45.42 18.95 4.34
CA ASN A 70 -45.91 17.88 3.47
C ASN A 70 -44.88 16.77 3.19
N ILE A 71 -44.22 16.29 4.24
CA ILE A 71 -43.20 15.23 4.23
C ILE A 71 -43.57 14.11 5.22
N PRO A 72 -44.68 13.37 4.98
CA PRO A 72 -45.21 12.41 5.96
C PRO A 72 -44.23 11.27 6.29
N ASP A 73 -43.27 11.00 5.40
CA ASP A 73 -42.26 9.96 5.54
C ASP A 73 -41.16 10.34 6.55
N TYR A 74 -41.01 11.62 6.91
CA TYR A 74 -39.94 12.12 7.77
C TYR A 74 -39.79 11.35 9.10
N PRO A 75 -40.83 11.14 9.93
CA PRO A 75 -40.71 10.35 11.17
C PRO A 75 -40.42 8.86 10.91
N THR A 76 -40.68 8.36 9.69
CA THR A 76 -40.35 6.97 9.35
C THR A 76 -38.86 6.80 9.05
N ILE A 77 -38.19 7.84 8.53
CA ILE A 77 -36.77 7.84 8.19
C ILE A 77 -35.93 8.37 9.37
N ILE A 78 -36.32 9.51 9.93
CA ILE A 78 -35.62 10.18 11.02
C ILE A 78 -36.22 9.76 12.37
N LYS A 79 -35.43 9.01 13.13
CA LYS A 79 -35.85 8.43 14.42
C LYS A 79 -35.62 9.33 15.62
N ASN A 80 -34.60 10.17 15.56
CA ASN A 80 -34.24 11.09 16.63
C ASN A 80 -34.08 12.49 16.05
N PRO A 81 -35.18 13.24 15.87
CA PRO A 81 -35.12 14.61 15.37
C PRO A 81 -34.28 15.52 16.29
N MET A 82 -33.60 16.50 15.70
CA MET A 82 -32.83 17.51 16.41
C MET A 82 -32.78 18.81 15.59
N ASP A 83 -32.71 19.94 16.27
CA ASP A 83 -32.71 21.29 15.70
C ASP A 83 -32.06 22.30 16.66
N ILE A 84 -31.78 23.51 16.18
CA ILE A 84 -31.03 24.52 16.94
C ILE A 84 -31.81 25.03 18.15
N SER A 85 -33.14 25.18 18.09
CA SER A 85 -33.91 25.67 19.25
C SER A 85 -33.97 24.61 20.34
N THR A 86 -34.09 23.33 19.99
CA THR A 86 -33.96 22.21 20.93
C THR A 86 -32.57 22.20 21.56
N MET A 87 -31.50 22.32 20.78
CA MET A 87 -30.13 22.39 21.31
C MET A 87 -29.93 23.56 22.28
N HIS A 88 -30.51 24.72 21.96
CA HIS A 88 -30.45 25.93 22.78
C HIS A 88 -31.19 25.75 24.11
N ASN A 89 -32.40 25.20 24.08
CA ASN A 89 -33.16 24.90 25.29
C ASN A 89 -32.40 23.92 26.19
N LYS A 90 -31.81 22.86 25.63
CA LYS A 90 -30.98 21.91 26.39
C LYS A 90 -29.77 22.58 27.04
N LEU A 91 -29.14 23.54 26.35
CA LEU A 91 -28.05 24.33 26.92
C LEU A 91 -28.52 25.18 28.10
N LEU A 92 -29.62 25.94 27.92
CA LEU A 92 -30.20 26.81 28.95
C LEU A 92 -30.72 26.03 30.17
N CYS A 93 -31.24 24.82 29.97
CA CYS A 93 -31.68 23.94 31.04
C CYS A 93 -30.52 23.17 31.72
N GLY A 94 -29.27 23.33 31.25
CA GLY A 94 -28.11 22.66 31.82
C GLY A 94 -28.10 21.14 31.62
N GLU A 95 -28.70 20.64 30.54
CA GLU A 95 -28.78 19.20 30.26
C GLU A 95 -27.45 18.60 29.79
N TYR A 96 -26.55 19.42 29.23
CA TYR A 96 -25.23 18.98 28.81
C TYR A 96 -24.27 18.87 30.00
N LYS A 97 -23.66 17.70 30.15
CA LYS A 97 -22.64 17.42 31.18
C LYS A 97 -21.23 17.74 30.70
N ASN A 98 -21.02 17.80 29.39
CA ASN A 98 -19.74 18.07 28.74
C ASN A 98 -19.99 18.59 27.32
N PRO A 99 -19.02 19.28 26.69
CA PRO A 99 -19.24 19.91 25.38
C PRO A 99 -19.36 18.90 24.22
N LEU A 100 -18.92 17.65 24.38
CA LEU A 100 -19.10 16.65 23.31
C LEU A 100 -20.56 16.24 23.15
N GLN A 101 -21.37 16.27 24.22
CA GLN A 101 -22.82 16.01 24.09
C GLN A 101 -23.53 17.09 23.26
N PHE A 102 -23.08 18.34 23.35
CA PHE A 102 -23.55 19.42 22.49
C PHE A 102 -23.14 19.17 21.02
N CYS A 103 -21.91 18.71 20.79
CA CYS A 103 -21.47 18.29 19.46
C CYS A 103 -22.28 17.11 18.92
N ASP A 104 -22.59 16.12 19.75
CA ASP A 104 -23.37 14.94 19.37
C ASP A 104 -24.75 15.35 18.84
N ASP A 105 -25.43 16.32 19.49
CA ASP A 105 -26.71 16.85 19.01
C ASP A 105 -26.57 17.69 17.72
N ALA A 106 -25.51 18.50 17.59
CA ALA A 106 -25.23 19.23 16.36
C ALA A 106 -25.04 18.27 15.17
N TRP A 107 -24.24 17.22 15.37
CA TRP A 107 -24.00 16.19 14.35
C TRP A 107 -25.24 15.33 14.09
N LEU A 108 -26.08 15.07 15.10
CA LEU A 108 -27.37 14.41 14.90
C LEU A 108 -28.27 15.23 13.97
N MET A 109 -28.36 16.54 14.18
CA MET A 109 -29.10 17.45 13.32
C MET A 109 -28.56 17.40 11.87
N PHE A 110 -27.24 17.49 11.68
CA PHE A 110 -26.65 17.45 10.33
C PHE A 110 -26.84 16.10 9.64
N ASN A 111 -26.61 15.00 10.35
CA ASN A 111 -26.77 13.65 9.81
C ASN A 111 -28.21 13.33 9.44
N ASN A 112 -29.18 13.78 10.25
CA ASN A 112 -30.60 13.66 9.91
C ASN A 112 -30.92 14.41 8.61
N ALA A 113 -30.37 15.62 8.44
CA ALA A 113 -30.57 16.39 7.23
C ALA A 113 -29.95 15.71 6.00
N TRP A 114 -28.72 15.20 6.09
CA TRP A 114 -28.08 14.49 4.99
C TRP A 114 -28.71 13.13 4.67
N LEU A 115 -29.26 12.44 5.67
CA LEU A 115 -29.96 11.18 5.50
C LEU A 115 -31.29 11.35 4.77
N PHE A 116 -32.08 12.35 5.18
CA PHE A 116 -33.40 12.58 4.58
C PHE A 116 -33.32 13.23 3.19
N ASN A 117 -32.34 14.10 2.97
CA ASN A 117 -32.27 14.93 1.77
C ASN A 117 -31.31 14.39 0.71
N ARG A 118 -31.65 14.56 -0.58
CA ARG A 118 -30.74 14.27 -1.69
C ARG A 118 -29.58 15.27 -1.73
N ARG A 119 -28.38 14.82 -2.10
CA ARG A 119 -27.16 15.66 -2.22
C ARG A 119 -27.33 16.94 -3.06
N SER A 120 -28.21 16.91 -4.06
CA SER A 120 -28.49 18.05 -4.94
C SER A 120 -29.45 19.08 -4.33
N SER A 121 -30.15 18.75 -3.24
CA SER A 121 -31.19 19.60 -2.66
C SER A 121 -30.61 20.82 -1.95
N ARG A 122 -31.43 21.86 -1.84
CA ARG A 122 -31.08 23.08 -1.10
C ARG A 122 -30.79 22.79 0.37
N ALA A 123 -31.63 21.98 1.03
CA ALA A 123 -31.47 21.61 2.43
C ALA A 123 -30.14 20.88 2.68
N TYR A 124 -29.74 19.96 1.79
CA TYR A 124 -28.47 19.25 1.90
C TYR A 124 -27.28 20.22 1.83
N LYS A 125 -27.28 21.12 0.82
CA LYS A 125 -26.21 22.11 0.64
C LYS A 125 -26.12 23.11 1.79
N MET A 126 -27.26 23.60 2.29
CA MET A 126 -27.33 24.47 3.46
C MET A 126 -26.80 23.77 4.71
N CYS A 127 -27.17 22.50 4.93
CA CYS A 127 -26.63 21.68 6.02
C CYS A 127 -25.10 21.55 5.94
N THR A 128 -24.55 21.29 4.74
CA THR A 128 -23.10 21.20 4.56
C THR A 128 -22.39 22.51 4.93
N GLN A 129 -22.90 23.66 4.48
CA GLN A 129 -22.31 24.96 4.84
C GLN A 129 -22.44 25.26 6.34
N LEU A 130 -23.60 24.96 6.94
CA LEU A 130 -23.81 25.16 8.37
C LEU A 130 -22.89 24.27 9.22
N SER A 131 -22.65 23.02 8.79
CA SER A 131 -21.73 22.12 9.50
C SER A 131 -20.27 22.59 9.45
N GLN A 132 -19.84 23.20 8.35
CA GLN A 132 -18.51 23.84 8.24
C GLN A 132 -18.39 25.02 9.21
N LEU A 133 -19.39 25.91 9.22
CA LEU A 133 -19.43 27.04 10.15
C LEU A 133 -19.42 26.60 11.62
N PHE A 134 -20.14 25.52 11.92
CA PHE A 134 -20.16 24.92 13.26
C PHE A 134 -18.75 24.49 13.66
N VAL A 135 -18.06 23.71 12.82
CA VAL A 135 -16.70 23.20 13.07
C VAL A 135 -15.70 24.33 13.28
N GLU A 136 -15.72 25.35 12.41
CA GLU A 136 -14.88 26.54 12.54
C GLU A 136 -15.07 27.28 13.87
N SER A 137 -16.27 27.19 14.45
CA SER A 137 -16.64 27.89 15.67
C SER A 137 -16.40 27.05 16.94
N ILE A 138 -16.66 25.73 16.89
CA ILE A 138 -16.54 24.82 18.04
C ILE A 138 -15.11 24.32 18.27
N ASP A 139 -14.30 24.16 17.21
CA ASP A 139 -12.94 23.62 17.32
C ASP A 139 -12.05 24.44 18.27
N PRO A 140 -11.99 25.79 18.18
CA PRO A 140 -11.22 26.60 19.12
C PRO A 140 -11.70 26.44 20.57
N VAL A 141 -13.02 26.42 20.78
CA VAL A 141 -13.62 26.26 22.12
C VAL A 141 -13.30 24.90 22.71
N LEU A 142 -13.40 23.83 21.93
CA LEU A 142 -13.05 22.49 22.40
C LEU A 142 -11.57 22.35 22.75
N LYS A 143 -10.67 22.97 21.97
CA LYS A 143 -9.24 23.02 22.29
C LYS A 143 -8.97 23.75 23.60
N GLU A 144 -9.62 24.88 23.83
CA GLU A 144 -9.57 25.61 25.11
C GLU A 144 -10.04 24.72 26.28
N LEU A 145 -11.13 23.96 26.08
CA LEU A 145 -11.68 23.04 27.07
C LEU A 145 -10.86 21.75 27.26
N GLY A 146 -9.76 21.57 26.51
CA GLY A 146 -8.83 20.45 26.62
C GLY A 146 -9.22 19.19 25.82
N TYR A 147 -10.07 19.34 24.80
CA TYR A 147 -10.40 18.31 23.81
C TYR A 147 -9.56 18.47 22.53
N CYS A 148 -9.63 17.49 21.63
CA CYS A 148 -8.91 17.53 20.36
C CYS A 148 -9.56 18.47 19.32
N CYS A 149 -10.84 18.22 19.00
CA CYS A 149 -11.65 18.95 18.03
C CYS A 149 -13.12 18.52 18.14
N GLY A 150 -14.03 19.26 17.50
CA GLY A 150 -15.48 19.00 17.44
C GLY A 150 -15.98 18.43 16.12
N GLN A 151 -15.09 18.29 15.14
CA GLN A 151 -15.39 17.62 13.88
C GLN A 151 -15.74 16.13 14.09
N GLN A 152 -16.82 15.67 13.47
CA GLN A 152 -17.11 14.24 13.33
C GLN A 152 -16.33 13.68 12.15
N TYR A 153 -15.44 12.72 12.42
CA TYR A 153 -14.69 12.00 11.39
C TYR A 153 -15.32 10.64 11.14
N ILE A 154 -15.41 10.28 9.86
CA ILE A 154 -15.90 8.99 9.39
C ILE A 154 -14.78 8.37 8.56
N TYR A 155 -14.50 7.08 8.77
CA TYR A 155 -13.61 6.33 7.90
C TYR A 155 -14.29 6.14 6.54
N ILE A 156 -13.63 6.63 5.49
CA ILE A 156 -14.04 6.36 4.13
C ILE A 156 -13.53 4.96 3.77
N TYR A 157 -14.43 3.98 3.73
CA TYR A 157 -14.10 2.65 3.23
C TYR A 157 -14.05 2.70 1.70
N HIS A 158 -12.86 2.82 1.12
CA HIS A 158 -12.69 2.42 -0.27
C HIS A 158 -12.67 0.89 -0.31
N LEU A 159 -13.48 0.29 -1.17
CA LEU A 159 -13.46 -1.16 -1.37
C LEU A 159 -12.57 -1.44 -2.57
N LEU A 160 -11.51 -2.22 -2.36
CA LEU A 160 -10.64 -2.65 -3.45
C LEU A 160 -11.37 -3.63 -4.36
N CYS A 161 -11.35 -3.37 -5.67
CA CYS A 161 -11.81 -4.31 -6.68
C CYS A 161 -10.74 -5.38 -6.94
N TYR A 162 -11.14 -6.66 -6.96
CA TYR A 162 -10.28 -7.83 -7.19
C TYR A 162 -9.50 -7.76 -8.52
N VAL A 163 -10.09 -7.15 -9.57
CA VAL A 163 -9.50 -7.11 -10.92
C VAL A 163 -8.50 -5.97 -11.13
N MET A 164 -8.88 -4.73 -10.82
CA MET A 164 -8.05 -3.55 -11.13
C MET A 164 -7.29 -2.99 -9.93
N GLU A 165 -7.47 -3.57 -8.73
CA GLU A 165 -6.91 -3.03 -7.49
C GLU A 165 -7.23 -1.52 -7.31
N SER A 166 -8.32 -1.07 -7.93
CA SER A 166 -8.72 0.34 -7.95
C SER A 166 -9.73 0.63 -6.85
N ASN A 167 -9.71 1.87 -6.36
CA ASN A 167 -10.65 2.43 -5.38
C ASN A 167 -12.03 2.72 -5.99
N ASN A 168 -12.46 1.95 -6.98
CA ASN A 168 -13.79 2.07 -7.56
C ASN A 168 -14.83 1.36 -6.67
N ALA A 169 -14.97 1.87 -5.45
CA ALA A 169 -16.23 1.73 -4.74
C ALA A 169 -17.23 2.71 -5.34
N ALA A 170 -17.70 2.39 -6.55
CA ALA A 170 -19.04 2.79 -6.91
C ALA A 170 -19.96 2.42 -5.74
N LYS A 171 -20.97 3.25 -5.47
CA LYS A 171 -21.91 3.05 -4.38
C LYS A 171 -22.45 1.61 -4.33
N SER A 172 -22.48 0.92 -5.47
CA SER A 172 -22.75 -0.51 -5.61
C SER A 172 -21.54 -1.31 -6.15
N HIS A 173 -21.33 -2.51 -5.61
CA HIS A 173 -20.29 -3.47 -6.02
C HIS A 173 -20.83 -4.90 -5.92
N PHE A 174 -20.19 -5.85 -6.60
CA PHE A 174 -20.51 -7.28 -6.47
C PHE A 174 -19.57 -7.92 -5.45
N ASN A 175 -20.11 -8.61 -4.46
CA ASN A 175 -19.33 -9.26 -3.42
C ASN A 175 -19.62 -10.77 -3.31
N LEU A 176 -18.65 -11.49 -2.77
CA LEU A 176 -18.74 -12.91 -2.43
C LEU A 176 -17.94 -13.18 -1.15
N SER A 177 -18.41 -14.15 -0.35
CA SER A 177 -17.71 -14.64 0.85
C SER A 177 -17.42 -13.54 1.88
N ASN A 178 -18.46 -12.86 2.38
CA ASN A 178 -18.33 -11.77 3.37
C ASN A 178 -17.34 -10.68 2.94
N ASP A 179 -17.51 -10.17 1.72
CA ASP A 179 -16.69 -9.11 1.17
C ASP A 179 -15.23 -9.51 0.88
N VAL A 180 -14.83 -10.80 0.89
CA VAL A 180 -13.45 -11.19 0.54
C VAL A 180 -13.16 -10.96 -0.94
N TYR A 181 -14.09 -11.32 -1.82
CA TYR A 181 -13.96 -11.12 -3.26
C TYR A 181 -14.94 -10.06 -3.72
N ARG A 182 -14.42 -8.89 -4.12
CA ARG A 182 -15.22 -7.73 -4.51
C ARG A 182 -14.90 -7.33 -5.94
N PHE A 183 -15.92 -6.99 -6.72
CA PHE A 183 -15.77 -6.51 -8.08
C PHE A 183 -16.55 -5.21 -8.24
N CYS A 184 -15.91 -4.18 -8.77
CA CYS A 184 -16.64 -2.99 -9.17
C CYS A 184 -17.59 -3.34 -10.34
N PHE A 185 -18.62 -2.52 -10.53
CA PHE A 185 -19.64 -2.78 -11.55
C PHE A 185 -19.04 -2.98 -12.95
N THR A 186 -18.07 -2.13 -13.32
CA THR A 186 -17.39 -2.19 -14.61
C THR A 186 -16.58 -3.48 -14.78
N CYS A 187 -15.80 -3.88 -13.77
CA CYS A 187 -14.95 -5.08 -13.85
C CYS A 187 -15.77 -6.37 -13.81
N PHE A 188 -16.84 -6.40 -13.02
CA PHE A 188 -17.72 -7.56 -12.99
C PHE A 188 -18.37 -7.80 -14.36
N ASN A 189 -18.78 -6.73 -15.03
CA ASN A 189 -19.43 -6.78 -16.33
C ASN A 189 -18.47 -6.94 -17.52
N SER A 190 -17.20 -6.54 -17.39
CA SER A 190 -16.20 -6.73 -18.46
C SER A 190 -15.83 -8.20 -18.69
N ILE A 191 -15.99 -9.04 -17.66
CA ILE A 191 -15.78 -10.49 -17.77
C ILE A 191 -16.89 -11.07 -18.66
N LYS A 192 -16.55 -11.57 -19.85
CA LYS A 192 -17.55 -12.10 -20.81
C LYS A 192 -18.05 -13.50 -20.45
N THR A 193 -17.38 -14.22 -19.55
CA THR A 193 -17.71 -15.57 -19.13
C THR A 193 -18.81 -15.60 -18.05
N GLU A 194 -19.61 -16.68 -18.00
CA GLU A 194 -20.65 -16.88 -16.98
C GLU A 194 -20.09 -17.22 -15.58
N SER A 195 -18.83 -17.66 -15.53
CA SER A 195 -18.09 -17.93 -14.30
C SER A 195 -16.87 -17.01 -14.19
N ILE A 196 -16.48 -16.73 -12.96
CA ILE A 196 -15.30 -15.95 -12.57
C ILE A 196 -14.32 -16.89 -11.87
N PHE A 197 -13.07 -16.88 -12.29
CA PHE A 197 -12.00 -17.65 -11.67
C PHE A 197 -11.35 -16.82 -10.56
N ILE A 198 -11.33 -17.35 -9.33
CA ILE A 198 -10.82 -16.65 -8.14
C ILE A 198 -9.74 -17.49 -7.45
N GLY A 199 -8.66 -16.84 -7.02
CA GLY A 199 -7.65 -17.41 -6.13
C GLY A 199 -6.97 -16.33 -5.27
N ASP A 200 -6.43 -16.75 -4.12
CA ASP A 200 -5.74 -15.86 -3.18
C ASP A 200 -4.26 -15.63 -3.55
N ASP A 201 -3.72 -16.43 -4.47
CA ASP A 201 -2.33 -16.41 -4.93
C ASP A 201 -2.27 -16.90 -6.40
N PRO A 202 -1.51 -16.25 -7.30
CA PRO A 202 -1.32 -16.69 -8.69
C PRO A 202 -0.68 -18.08 -8.83
N THR A 203 -0.13 -18.64 -7.75
CA THR A 203 0.40 -20.01 -7.70
C THR A 203 -0.62 -21.08 -7.28
N GLN A 204 -1.82 -20.68 -6.85
CA GLN A 204 -2.91 -21.59 -6.49
C GLN A 204 -3.83 -21.87 -7.67
N THR A 205 -4.45 -23.06 -7.67
CA THR A 205 -5.49 -23.40 -8.64
C THR A 205 -6.68 -22.47 -8.45
N LEU A 206 -7.02 -21.70 -9.49
CA LEU A 206 -8.16 -20.79 -9.46
C LEU A 206 -9.45 -21.60 -9.35
N VAL A 207 -10.33 -21.19 -8.45
CA VAL A 207 -11.66 -21.76 -8.26
C VAL A 207 -12.62 -21.08 -9.22
N GLU A 208 -13.32 -21.86 -10.02
CA GLU A 208 -14.38 -21.36 -10.90
C GLU A 208 -15.66 -21.10 -10.09
N ILE A 209 -16.12 -19.84 -10.08
CA ILE A 209 -17.31 -19.41 -9.35
C ILE A 209 -18.31 -18.78 -10.31
N PRO A 210 -19.52 -19.34 -10.46
CA PRO A 210 -20.57 -18.75 -11.28
C PRO A 210 -20.93 -17.32 -10.85
N LYS A 211 -21.06 -16.40 -11.81
CA LYS A 211 -21.40 -14.99 -11.56
C LYS A 211 -22.66 -14.78 -10.72
N LYS A 212 -23.65 -15.66 -10.88
CA LYS A 212 -24.91 -15.64 -10.12
C LYS A 212 -24.75 -15.76 -8.60
N LEU A 213 -23.60 -16.24 -8.12
CA LEU A 213 -23.32 -16.36 -6.68
C LEU A 213 -22.85 -15.04 -6.06
N PHE A 214 -22.50 -14.06 -6.88
CA PHE A 214 -22.12 -12.73 -6.40
C PHE A 214 -23.36 -11.89 -6.15
N LEU A 215 -23.38 -11.23 -5.00
CA LEU A 215 -24.50 -10.39 -4.60
C LEU A 215 -24.15 -8.93 -4.86
N LEU A 216 -25.12 -8.16 -5.35
CA LEU A 216 -25.00 -6.72 -5.44
C LEU A 216 -25.09 -6.13 -4.02
N ALA A 217 -24.00 -5.55 -3.56
CA ALA A 217 -23.88 -4.88 -2.28
C ALA A 217 -23.70 -3.37 -2.48
N ILE A 218 -24.17 -2.58 -1.52
CA ILE A 218 -24.00 -1.13 -1.49
C ILE A 218 -22.93 -0.80 -0.45
N ASN A 219 -22.00 0.09 -0.78
CA ASN A 219 -21.00 0.59 0.15
C ASN A 219 -21.55 1.83 0.87
N ASP A 220 -22.47 1.60 1.80
CA ASP A 220 -23.10 2.63 2.64
C ASP A 220 -22.63 2.56 4.11
N LYS A 221 -21.65 1.71 4.41
CA LYS A 221 -21.10 1.54 5.76
C LYS A 221 -20.20 2.72 6.08
N GLU A 222 -20.74 3.72 6.77
CA GLU A 222 -19.98 4.80 7.39
C GLU A 222 -19.63 4.41 8.83
N LYS A 223 -18.33 4.31 9.16
CA LYS A 223 -17.88 4.03 10.54
C LYS A 223 -17.27 5.30 11.14
N PRO A 224 -17.77 5.79 12.28
CA PRO A 224 -17.15 6.92 12.96
C PRO A 224 -15.74 6.56 13.43
N GLU A 225 -14.87 7.55 13.49
CA GLU A 225 -13.52 7.37 14.01
C GLU A 225 -13.55 6.90 15.47
N ILE A 226 -12.59 6.07 15.84
CA ILE A 226 -12.47 5.56 17.20
C ILE A 226 -12.13 6.71 18.15
N MET A 227 -12.87 6.78 19.25
CA MET A 227 -12.61 7.71 20.35
C MET A 227 -11.95 6.95 21.52
N ILE A 228 -10.95 7.56 22.13
CA ILE A 228 -10.23 7.05 23.29
C ILE A 228 -10.30 8.04 24.44
N ASP A 229 -10.22 7.54 25.68
CA ASP A 229 -10.40 8.38 26.86
C ASP A 229 -9.06 8.61 27.55
N CYS A 230 -8.81 9.85 27.98
CA CYS A 230 -7.66 10.15 28.81
C CYS A 230 -7.77 9.43 30.16
N ILE A 231 -6.76 8.64 30.54
CA ILE A 231 -6.78 7.86 31.78
C ILE A 231 -6.79 8.74 33.04
N VAL A 232 -6.37 10.01 32.93
CA VAL A 232 -6.34 10.98 34.03
C VAL A 232 -7.65 11.76 34.11
N CYS A 233 -7.98 12.55 33.06
CA CYS A 233 -9.13 13.46 33.11
C CYS A 233 -10.42 12.95 32.46
N THR A 234 -10.40 11.73 31.91
CA THR A 234 -11.55 11.07 31.24
C THR A 234 -12.14 11.83 30.05
N ARG A 235 -11.49 12.89 29.56
CA ARG A 235 -11.87 13.55 28.30
C ARG A 235 -11.69 12.58 27.13
N ARG A 236 -12.67 12.53 26.24
CA ARG A 236 -12.64 11.69 25.02
C ARG A 236 -11.92 12.42 23.89
N TRP A 237 -11.06 11.71 23.18
CA TRP A 237 -10.26 12.21 22.07
C TRP A 237 -10.42 11.28 20.87
N HIS A 238 -10.41 11.85 19.65
CA HIS A 238 -10.23 11.05 18.45
C HIS A 238 -8.88 10.33 18.52
N GLN A 239 -8.85 9.03 18.24
CA GLN A 239 -7.64 8.23 18.31
C GLN A 239 -6.55 8.77 17.38
N VAL A 240 -6.92 9.22 16.17
CA VAL A 240 -5.99 9.80 15.20
C VAL A 240 -5.50 11.17 15.67
N CYS A 241 -6.34 11.99 16.32
CA CYS A 241 -5.88 13.25 16.95
C CYS A 241 -4.90 12.99 18.09
N ALA A 242 -5.16 11.96 18.89
CA ALA A 242 -4.33 11.57 20.02
C ALA A 242 -2.99 10.95 19.59
N LEU A 243 -2.90 10.49 18.34
CA LEU A 243 -1.77 9.72 17.81
C LEU A 243 -1.40 8.54 18.71
N HIS A 244 -2.42 7.84 19.23
CA HIS A 244 -2.25 6.82 20.27
C HIS A 244 -2.60 5.42 19.76
N LEU A 245 -1.69 4.48 20.04
CA LEU A 245 -1.82 3.06 19.78
C LEU A 245 -1.46 2.30 21.05
N ASP A 246 -2.38 1.49 21.57
CA ASP A 246 -2.15 0.68 22.78
C ASP A 246 -0.99 -0.31 22.61
N GLN A 247 -0.69 -0.69 21.37
CA GLN A 247 0.46 -1.54 21.02
C GLN A 247 1.81 -0.87 21.30
N ILE A 248 1.87 0.47 21.23
CA ILE A 248 3.07 1.26 21.51
C ILE A 248 3.06 1.72 22.97
N TRP A 249 1.93 2.27 23.41
CA TRP A 249 1.72 2.87 24.73
C TRP A 249 0.65 2.10 25.51
N SER A 250 1.04 0.94 26.03
CA SER A 250 0.16 0.04 26.78
C SER A 250 -0.34 0.61 28.12
N GLU A 251 0.31 1.65 28.64
CA GLU A 251 -0.06 2.37 29.85
C GLU A 251 -1.36 3.18 29.69
N GLY A 252 -1.81 3.41 28.46
CA GLY A 252 -3.03 4.13 28.13
C GLY A 252 -2.78 5.59 27.75
N PHE A 253 -3.80 6.21 27.16
CA PHE A 253 -3.72 7.55 26.63
C PHE A 253 -3.79 8.62 27.73
N ILE A 254 -2.87 9.59 27.69
CA ILE A 254 -2.87 10.78 28.57
C ILE A 254 -2.93 12.00 27.66
N CYS A 255 -3.95 12.86 27.76
CA CYS A 255 -4.09 14.04 26.89
C CYS A 255 -3.02 15.13 27.17
N ASN A 256 -2.79 16.03 26.20
CA ASN A 256 -1.76 17.08 26.32
C ASN A 256 -2.05 18.02 27.50
N THR A 257 -3.33 18.29 27.79
CA THR A 257 -3.73 19.12 28.94
C THR A 257 -3.24 18.51 30.27
N CYS A 258 -3.44 17.20 30.48
CA CYS A 258 -2.98 16.53 31.70
C CYS A 258 -1.45 16.47 31.78
N VAL A 259 -0.77 16.25 30.65
CA VAL A 259 0.69 16.29 30.59
C VAL A 259 1.22 17.63 31.08
N CYS A 260 0.69 18.74 30.58
CA CYS A 260 1.12 20.07 30.97
C CYS A 260 0.70 20.44 32.40
N GLN A 261 -0.52 20.09 32.81
CA GLN A 261 -1.08 20.48 34.11
C GLN A 261 -0.42 19.75 35.28
N TYR A 262 -0.12 18.46 35.11
CA TYR A 262 0.42 17.61 36.17
C TYR A 262 1.90 17.26 35.96
N ASN A 263 2.57 17.91 35.01
CA ASN A 263 3.98 17.68 34.65
C ASN A 263 4.29 16.18 34.41
N ILE A 264 3.42 15.49 33.67
CA ILE A 264 3.54 14.04 33.42
C ILE A 264 4.47 13.78 32.24
N LYS A 265 5.48 12.93 32.44
CA LYS A 265 6.36 12.49 31.36
C LYS A 265 5.75 11.27 30.65
N ARG A 266 5.39 11.43 29.38
CA ARG A 266 4.96 10.29 28.54
C ARG A 266 6.15 9.41 28.17
N LYS A 267 5.90 8.10 28.04
CA LYS A 267 6.84 7.18 27.42
C LYS A 267 7.10 7.60 25.98
N LYS A 268 8.38 7.71 25.61
CA LYS A 268 8.78 8.09 24.25
C LYS A 268 8.47 6.96 23.26
N ASN A 269 8.07 7.32 22.04
CA ASN A 269 7.95 6.34 20.97
C ASN A 269 9.34 5.80 20.58
N CYS A 270 9.53 4.49 20.65
CA CYS A 270 10.76 3.83 20.23
C CYS A 270 10.70 3.31 18.79
N TYR A 271 9.53 3.29 18.16
CA TYR A 271 9.30 2.81 16.80
C TYR A 271 9.34 3.98 15.82
N ILE A 272 10.54 4.53 15.63
CA ILE A 272 10.80 5.67 14.75
C ILE A 272 11.54 5.22 13.49
N ALA A 273 11.42 5.98 12.41
CA ALA A 273 12.05 5.69 11.11
C ALA A 273 13.56 5.62 11.24
N GLN A 274 14.17 6.51 12.05
CA GLN A 274 15.61 6.55 12.25
C GLN A 274 16.17 5.24 12.83
N LYS A 275 15.38 4.50 13.61
CA LYS A 275 15.78 3.23 14.23
C LYS A 275 15.61 2.01 13.33
N LEU A 276 15.00 2.16 12.15
CA LEU A 276 14.98 1.08 11.17
C LEU A 276 16.39 0.86 10.60
N ILE A 277 16.62 -0.36 10.08
CA ILE A 277 17.91 -0.75 9.51
C ILE A 277 18.32 0.20 8.39
N ALA A 278 19.48 0.82 8.53
CA ALA A 278 20.09 1.63 7.48
C ALA A 278 20.89 0.75 6.52
N THR A 279 20.83 1.10 5.25
CA THR A 279 21.60 0.52 4.14
C THR A 279 22.57 1.57 3.59
N ASP A 280 23.54 1.18 2.75
CA ASP A 280 24.43 2.14 2.11
C ASP A 280 23.62 3.08 1.20
N LEU A 281 22.71 2.52 0.39
CA LEU A 281 21.79 3.30 -0.44
C LEU A 281 21.01 4.31 0.40
N SER A 282 20.31 3.84 1.45
CA SER A 282 19.47 4.74 2.24
C SER A 282 20.28 5.85 2.93
N SER A 283 21.48 5.52 3.41
CA SER A 283 22.34 6.47 4.11
C SER A 283 22.86 7.56 3.17
N ARG A 284 23.25 7.21 1.94
CA ARG A 284 23.71 8.20 0.95
C ARG A 284 22.59 9.13 0.50
N LEU A 285 21.40 8.59 0.26
CA LEU A 285 20.22 9.42 -0.08
C LEU A 285 19.86 10.37 1.06
N GLU A 286 19.85 9.86 2.30
CA GLU A 286 19.57 10.65 3.50
C GLU A 286 20.59 11.78 3.69
N GLN A 287 21.88 11.48 3.54
CA GLN A 287 22.95 12.49 3.61
C GLN A 287 22.80 13.56 2.54
N ARG A 288 22.54 13.17 1.30
CA ARG A 288 22.36 14.11 0.17
C ARG A 288 21.22 15.09 0.44
N ILE A 289 20.07 14.60 0.87
CA ILE A 289 18.88 15.44 1.09
C ILE A 289 19.04 16.33 2.31
N ASN A 290 19.55 15.79 3.43
CA ASN A 290 19.75 16.61 4.62
C ASN A 290 20.82 17.68 4.40
N LYS A 291 21.84 17.39 3.57
CA LYS A 291 22.78 18.42 3.11
C LYS A 291 22.07 19.49 2.26
N PHE A 292 21.26 19.10 1.28
CA PHE A 292 20.47 20.04 0.49
C PHE A 292 19.57 20.93 1.37
N LEU A 293 18.89 20.35 2.36
CA LEU A 293 18.02 21.10 3.27
C LEU A 293 18.82 22.02 4.19
N HIS A 294 19.98 21.58 4.66
CA HIS A 294 20.89 22.42 5.43
C HIS A 294 21.39 23.62 4.61
N ASP A 295 21.77 23.41 3.35
CA ASP A 295 22.19 24.48 2.42
C ASP A 295 21.05 25.45 2.06
N LYS A 296 19.79 25.10 2.38
CA LYS A 296 18.58 25.94 2.23
C LYS A 296 18.08 26.50 3.56
N ASP A 297 18.89 26.47 4.62
CA ASP A 297 18.56 26.93 5.97
C ASP A 297 17.32 26.24 6.57
N CYS A 298 17.03 25.00 6.16
CA CYS A 298 15.88 24.19 6.62
C CYS A 298 16.29 23.11 7.62
N ASN A 299 17.11 23.47 8.62
CA ASN A 299 17.72 22.51 9.56
C ASN A 299 16.72 21.73 10.42
N ASP A 300 15.54 22.29 10.68
CA ASP A 300 14.50 21.64 11.47
C ASP A 300 13.70 20.58 10.68
N SER A 301 13.92 20.49 9.36
CA SER A 301 13.16 19.63 8.45
C SER A 301 13.84 18.29 8.17
N ARG A 302 14.29 17.59 9.22
CA ARG A 302 15.05 16.34 9.09
C ARG A 302 14.31 15.28 8.28
N VAL A 303 14.99 14.73 7.27
CA VAL A 303 14.51 13.63 6.43
C VAL A 303 15.24 12.34 6.79
N THR A 304 14.52 11.24 6.86
CA THR A 304 15.06 9.88 7.05
C THR A 304 14.66 9.03 5.86
N ILE A 305 15.61 8.32 5.25
CA ILE A 305 15.32 7.39 4.14
C ILE A 305 15.64 5.97 4.56
N ARG A 306 14.79 5.00 4.21
CA ARG A 306 15.02 3.59 4.50
C ARG A 306 14.66 2.70 3.31
N VAL A 307 15.48 1.69 3.08
CA VAL A 307 15.13 0.55 2.21
C VAL A 307 14.37 -0.44 3.09
N LEU A 308 13.07 -0.60 2.85
CA LEU A 308 12.19 -1.42 3.70
C LEU A 308 12.04 -2.86 3.20
N ALA A 309 12.32 -3.11 1.92
CA ALA A 309 12.43 -4.44 1.34
C ALA A 309 13.53 -4.46 0.28
N SER A 310 14.22 -5.59 0.17
CA SER A 310 15.24 -5.87 -0.83
C SER A 310 15.26 -7.37 -1.08
N SER A 311 14.76 -7.82 -2.24
CA SER A 311 14.58 -9.24 -2.55
C SER A 311 14.91 -9.55 -4.03
N ASP A 312 15.40 -10.76 -4.29
CA ASP A 312 15.72 -11.22 -5.64
C ASP A 312 14.48 -11.82 -6.30
N LYS A 313 14.18 -11.38 -7.52
CA LYS A 313 13.01 -11.75 -8.33
C LYS A 313 13.42 -12.10 -9.76
N ARG A 314 12.46 -12.59 -10.54
CA ARG A 314 12.65 -13.01 -11.94
C ARG A 314 11.50 -12.52 -12.81
N CYS A 315 11.81 -11.69 -13.80
CA CYS A 315 10.85 -11.25 -14.80
C CYS A 315 10.66 -12.40 -15.79
N LYS A 316 9.50 -13.05 -15.78
CA LYS A 316 9.21 -14.17 -16.69
C LYS A 316 8.79 -13.64 -18.06
N VAL A 317 9.41 -14.16 -19.11
CA VAL A 317 9.01 -13.82 -20.48
C VAL A 317 7.65 -14.44 -20.79
N LYS A 318 6.72 -13.61 -21.28
CA LYS A 318 5.34 -14.01 -21.57
C LYS A 318 5.25 -15.04 -22.72
N PRO A 319 4.19 -15.89 -22.76
CA PRO A 319 4.18 -17.08 -23.61
C PRO A 319 4.11 -16.81 -25.11
N GLN A 320 3.40 -15.75 -25.57
CA GLN A 320 3.24 -15.53 -27.01
C GLN A 320 4.56 -15.11 -27.65
N LEU A 321 5.37 -14.29 -26.96
CA LEU A 321 6.70 -13.90 -27.43
C LEU A 321 7.61 -15.12 -27.60
N LYS A 322 7.61 -16.05 -26.63
CA LYS A 322 8.37 -17.31 -26.73
C LYS A 322 7.92 -18.16 -27.92
N LYS A 323 6.61 -18.23 -28.15
CA LYS A 323 6.05 -18.99 -29.28
C LYS A 323 6.42 -18.37 -30.62
N TYR A 324 6.33 -17.04 -30.73
CA TYR A 324 6.63 -16.29 -31.95
C TYR A 324 8.10 -16.45 -32.38
N TYR A 325 9.02 -16.44 -31.42
CA TYR A 325 10.46 -16.65 -31.64
C TYR A 325 10.93 -18.07 -31.29
N SER A 326 10.08 -19.09 -31.46
CA SER A 326 10.42 -20.50 -31.16
C SER A 326 11.65 -21.02 -31.93
N ASN A 327 11.99 -20.39 -33.05
CA ASN A 327 13.16 -20.71 -33.86
C ASN A 327 14.45 -19.99 -33.41
N GLN A 328 14.39 -19.13 -32.38
CA GLN A 328 15.52 -18.39 -31.82
C GLN A 328 15.68 -18.70 -30.33
N ILE A 329 16.88 -18.43 -29.79
CA ILE A 329 17.13 -18.59 -28.36
C ILE A 329 16.49 -17.41 -27.63
N VAL A 330 15.40 -17.68 -26.90
CA VAL A 330 14.72 -16.72 -26.03
C VAL A 330 14.95 -17.13 -24.58
N TYR A 331 15.42 -16.20 -23.76
CA TYR A 331 15.59 -16.45 -22.33
C TYR A 331 14.24 -16.71 -21.65
N ASP A 332 14.22 -17.62 -20.68
CA ASP A 332 12.99 -17.92 -19.95
C ASP A 332 12.56 -16.82 -19.00
N ASN A 333 13.55 -16.12 -18.43
CA ASN A 333 13.38 -15.08 -17.43
C ASN A 333 14.64 -14.20 -17.31
N TYR A 334 14.45 -12.98 -16.79
CA TYR A 334 15.51 -12.05 -16.44
C TYR A 334 15.55 -11.87 -14.91
N PRO A 335 16.64 -12.29 -14.21
CA PRO A 335 16.79 -12.07 -12.79
C PRO A 335 17.04 -10.59 -12.48
N TYR A 336 16.47 -10.11 -11.39
CA TYR A 336 16.68 -8.75 -10.89
C TYR A 336 16.49 -8.69 -9.38
N ARG A 337 17.03 -7.64 -8.76
CA ARG A 337 16.74 -7.30 -7.36
C ARG A 337 15.69 -6.22 -7.32
N THR A 338 14.64 -6.41 -6.53
CA THR A 338 13.69 -5.33 -6.24
C THR A 338 14.01 -4.67 -4.91
N LYS A 339 13.84 -3.34 -4.83
CA LYS A 339 13.98 -2.59 -3.59
C LYS A 339 12.78 -1.66 -3.39
N ALA A 340 12.32 -1.56 -2.15
CA ALA A 340 11.28 -0.62 -1.73
C ALA A 340 11.90 0.47 -0.85
N ILE A 341 11.95 1.70 -1.37
CA ILE A 341 12.65 2.85 -0.77
C ILE A 341 11.61 3.87 -0.32
N PHE A 342 11.65 4.27 0.94
CA PHE A 342 10.69 5.21 1.51
C PHE A 342 11.38 6.35 2.26
N ALA A 343 10.78 7.55 2.18
CA ALA A 343 11.26 8.72 2.89
C ALA A 343 10.24 9.23 3.91
N PHE A 344 10.76 9.59 5.07
CA PHE A 344 10.03 10.08 6.23
C PHE A 344 10.56 11.47 6.60
N GLN A 345 9.67 12.34 7.06
CA GLN A 345 10.03 13.63 7.63
C GLN A 345 9.45 13.76 9.03
N GLU A 346 10.25 14.28 9.96
CA GLU A 346 9.77 14.60 11.30
C GLU A 346 8.93 15.89 11.27
N ILE A 347 7.62 15.77 11.53
CA ILE A 347 6.67 16.89 11.58
C ILE A 347 6.03 16.92 12.97
N GLU A 348 6.35 17.94 13.77
CA GLU A 348 5.90 18.09 15.17
C GLU A 348 6.27 16.86 16.04
N GLY A 349 7.51 16.37 15.89
CA GLY A 349 8.03 15.23 16.66
C GLY A 349 7.52 13.85 16.21
N VAL A 350 6.89 13.76 15.04
CA VAL A 350 6.31 12.53 14.48
C VAL A 350 6.88 12.28 13.09
N ASP A 351 7.38 11.07 12.85
CA ASP A 351 7.79 10.65 11.51
C ASP A 351 6.57 10.50 10.59
N VAL A 352 6.55 11.25 9.50
CA VAL A 352 5.50 11.21 8.48
C VAL A 352 6.11 10.73 7.17
N ILE A 353 5.60 9.61 6.66
CA ILE A 353 5.96 9.13 5.33
C ILE A 353 5.43 10.09 4.26
N PHE A 354 6.28 10.46 3.30
CA PHE A 354 5.89 11.42 2.27
C PHE A 354 6.23 11.00 0.84
N PHE A 355 7.09 10.00 0.68
CA PHE A 355 7.58 9.50 -0.60
C PHE A 355 7.82 7.99 -0.52
N GLY A 356 7.48 7.26 -1.58
CA GLY A 356 7.74 5.84 -1.75
C GLY A 356 8.13 5.51 -3.18
N MET A 357 9.09 4.61 -3.37
CA MET A 357 9.57 4.19 -4.68
C MET A 357 9.95 2.71 -4.70
N TYR A 358 9.53 2.00 -5.75
CA TYR A 358 9.93 0.63 -6.04
C TYR A 358 10.81 0.61 -7.28
N VAL A 359 11.95 -0.07 -7.18
CA VAL A 359 12.91 -0.20 -8.29
C VAL A 359 13.20 -1.67 -8.60
N GLN A 360 13.62 -1.91 -9.84
CA GLN A 360 14.14 -3.18 -10.32
C GLN A 360 15.57 -2.98 -10.80
N GLU A 361 16.52 -3.72 -10.25
CA GLU A 361 17.95 -3.62 -10.53
C GLU A 361 18.42 -4.92 -11.20
N TYR A 362 18.77 -4.84 -12.49
CA TYR A 362 19.27 -5.94 -13.31
C TYR A 362 20.80 -5.81 -13.43
N ASP A 363 21.51 -6.70 -12.75
CA ASP A 363 22.96 -6.63 -12.57
C ASP A 363 23.75 -7.07 -13.81
N GLU A 364 25.06 -7.25 -13.66
CA GLU A 364 25.94 -7.72 -14.73
C GLU A 364 25.77 -9.20 -15.12
N TYR A 365 25.17 -10.01 -14.24
CA TYR A 365 24.92 -11.43 -14.47
C TYR A 365 23.58 -11.68 -15.16
N CYS A 366 22.70 -10.68 -15.17
CA CYS A 366 21.46 -10.72 -15.93
C CYS A 366 21.74 -10.78 -17.44
N PRO A 367 21.10 -11.68 -18.21
CA PRO A 367 21.34 -11.78 -19.64
C PRO A 367 20.82 -10.55 -20.41
N PRO A 368 21.40 -10.24 -21.59
CA PRO A 368 20.87 -9.21 -22.48
C PRO A 368 19.42 -9.50 -22.88
N PRO A 369 18.57 -8.46 -23.08
CA PRO A 369 18.92 -7.03 -23.16
C PRO A 369 18.96 -6.29 -21.80
N ASN A 370 18.69 -6.97 -20.69
CA ASN A 370 18.49 -6.34 -19.38
C ASN A 370 19.77 -6.09 -18.57
N THR A 371 20.92 -6.63 -19.00
CA THR A 371 22.21 -6.49 -18.31
C THR A 371 22.54 -5.05 -17.92
N ARG A 372 22.89 -4.83 -16.65
CA ARG A 372 23.30 -3.52 -16.08
C ARG A 372 22.27 -2.40 -16.27
N ARG A 373 20.98 -2.71 -16.11
CA ARG A 373 19.88 -1.73 -16.20
C ARG A 373 19.13 -1.60 -14.88
N VAL A 374 18.67 -0.39 -14.57
CA VAL A 374 17.70 -0.15 -13.49
C VAL A 374 16.40 0.38 -14.07
N TYR A 375 15.28 0.00 -13.46
CA TYR A 375 13.95 0.44 -13.86
C TYR A 375 13.17 0.93 -12.63
N ILE A 376 12.65 2.15 -12.70
CA ILE A 376 11.78 2.70 -11.65
C ILE A 376 10.37 2.21 -11.92
N SER A 377 9.97 1.14 -11.23
CA SER A 377 8.68 0.49 -11.43
C SER A 377 7.49 1.34 -10.95
N HIS A 378 7.58 1.88 -9.73
CA HIS A 378 6.51 2.71 -9.16
C HIS A 378 7.10 3.82 -8.31
N LEU A 379 6.47 4.99 -8.36
CA LEU A 379 6.77 6.13 -7.52
C LEU A 379 5.45 6.77 -7.11
N ASP A 380 5.32 7.08 -5.83
CA ASP A 380 4.14 7.75 -5.30
C ASP A 380 4.54 8.71 -4.16
N THR A 381 3.70 9.72 -3.92
CA THR A 381 3.97 10.76 -2.92
C THR A 381 2.69 11.25 -2.26
N VAL A 382 2.82 11.73 -1.01
CA VAL A 382 1.77 12.47 -0.32
C VAL A 382 2.24 13.91 -0.06
N PRO A 383 1.36 14.92 -0.04
CA PRO A 383 1.72 16.31 -0.27
C PRO A 383 2.13 17.03 1.03
N PHE A 384 2.47 16.28 2.08
CA PHE A 384 2.61 16.79 3.44
C PHE A 384 4.02 17.24 3.81
N PHE A 385 5.00 17.11 2.91
CA PHE A 385 6.35 17.60 3.13
C PHE A 385 6.38 19.10 3.50
N GLN A 386 7.19 19.45 4.50
CA GLN A 386 7.40 20.80 5.00
C GLN A 386 8.89 21.18 4.91
N PRO A 387 9.24 22.39 4.45
CA PRO A 387 8.34 23.40 3.92
C PRO A 387 7.84 23.04 2.51
N LYS A 388 6.58 23.39 2.22
CA LYS A 388 5.87 22.96 0.99
C LYS A 388 6.56 23.36 -0.31
N HIS A 389 7.32 24.46 -0.33
CA HIS A 389 7.95 24.99 -1.53
C HIS A 389 9.16 24.17 -1.99
N TYR A 390 9.89 23.51 -1.08
CA TYR A 390 11.02 22.62 -1.44
C TYR A 390 10.60 21.18 -1.73
N ARG A 391 9.31 20.84 -1.57
CA ARG A 391 8.80 19.47 -1.75
C ARG A 391 9.21 18.85 -3.09
N GLN A 392 9.08 19.60 -4.18
CA GLN A 392 9.42 19.11 -5.51
C GLN A 392 10.93 18.93 -5.68
N ASP A 393 11.73 19.85 -5.15
CA ASP A 393 13.18 19.74 -5.21
C ASP A 393 13.70 18.54 -4.40
N VAL A 394 13.10 18.27 -3.24
CA VAL A 394 13.44 17.08 -2.44
C VAL A 394 13.13 15.78 -3.18
N TYR A 395 12.00 15.70 -3.90
CA TYR A 395 11.72 14.53 -4.74
C TYR A 395 12.77 14.35 -5.84
N HIS A 396 13.22 15.45 -6.46
CA HIS A 396 14.31 15.39 -7.43
C HIS A 396 15.62 14.96 -6.77
N GLU A 397 15.96 15.45 -5.59
CA GLU A 397 17.17 15.03 -4.86
C GLU A 397 17.20 13.53 -4.57
N ILE A 398 16.04 12.94 -4.21
CA ILE A 398 15.93 11.48 -4.00
C ILE A 398 16.26 10.73 -5.31
N LEU A 399 15.66 11.14 -6.42
CA LEU A 399 15.82 10.49 -7.71
C LEU A 399 17.24 10.65 -8.26
N ILE A 400 17.78 11.87 -8.22
CA ILE A 400 19.14 12.18 -8.66
C ILE A 400 20.15 11.41 -7.80
N GLY A 401 19.95 11.40 -6.48
CA GLY A 401 20.78 10.62 -5.56
C GLY A 401 20.73 9.12 -5.85
N TYR A 402 19.57 8.59 -6.24
CA TYR A 402 19.44 7.18 -6.62
C TYR A 402 20.21 6.89 -7.92
N LEU A 403 20.09 7.76 -8.93
CA LEU A 403 20.83 7.62 -10.20
C LEU A 403 22.35 7.69 -9.99
N ASP A 404 22.82 8.59 -9.13
CA ASP A 404 24.23 8.68 -8.75
C ASP A 404 24.71 7.42 -8.03
N TYR A 405 23.90 6.90 -7.09
CA TYR A 405 24.20 5.64 -6.41
C TYR A 405 24.37 4.49 -7.41
N VAL A 406 23.38 4.23 -8.28
CA VAL A 406 23.45 3.09 -9.20
C VAL A 406 24.56 3.26 -10.25
N LYS A 407 24.87 4.50 -10.66
CA LYS A 407 26.04 4.78 -11.50
C LYS A 407 27.32 4.32 -10.80
N GLN A 408 27.53 4.69 -9.54
CA GLN A 408 28.73 4.27 -8.80
C GLN A 408 28.84 2.74 -8.63
N TYR A 409 27.71 2.03 -8.67
CA TYR A 409 27.65 0.56 -8.63
C TYR A 409 27.64 -0.11 -10.01
N GLY A 410 27.97 0.62 -11.08
CA GLY A 410 28.25 0.06 -12.40
C GLY A 410 27.02 -0.24 -13.26
N TYR A 411 25.84 0.27 -12.89
CA TYR A 411 24.70 0.25 -13.80
C TYR A 411 24.90 1.24 -14.95
N MET A 412 24.51 0.84 -16.15
CA MET A 412 24.75 1.60 -17.37
C MET A 412 23.57 2.44 -17.79
N TYR A 413 22.35 1.94 -17.60
CA TYR A 413 21.14 2.61 -18.01
C TYR A 413 20.11 2.63 -16.89
N ALA A 414 19.40 3.74 -16.75
CA ALA A 414 18.17 3.83 -15.99
C ALA A 414 16.97 4.02 -16.94
N HIS A 415 15.82 3.47 -16.54
CA HIS A 415 14.59 3.49 -17.32
C HIS A 415 13.44 4.02 -16.46
N ILE A 416 12.66 4.95 -17.01
CA ILE A 416 11.48 5.53 -16.36
C ILE A 416 10.32 5.49 -17.32
N TRP A 417 9.20 4.93 -16.86
CA TRP A 417 7.90 5.07 -17.50
C TRP A 417 7.07 6.14 -16.78
N ALA A 418 6.91 7.29 -17.42
CA ALA A 418 6.22 8.46 -16.89
C ALA A 418 4.69 8.35 -17.08
N CYS A 419 4.07 7.34 -16.45
CA CYS A 419 2.63 7.13 -16.48
C CYS A 419 1.96 7.68 -15.21
N PRO A 420 1.17 8.77 -15.28
CA PRO A 420 0.43 9.24 -14.12
C PRO A 420 -0.63 8.21 -13.72
N ALA A 421 -0.82 8.05 -12.42
CA ALA A 421 -1.89 7.21 -11.90
C ALA A 421 -3.26 7.74 -12.36
N ASN A 422 -4.21 6.82 -12.61
CA ASN A 422 -5.61 7.18 -12.79
C ASN A 422 -6.17 7.76 -11.48
N GLU A 423 -7.21 8.61 -11.59
CA GLU A 423 -7.88 9.22 -10.42
C GLU A 423 -8.35 8.15 -9.42
N ASP A 424 -8.74 6.97 -9.92
CA ASP A 424 -9.28 5.86 -9.13
C ASP A 424 -8.22 4.87 -8.61
N VAL A 425 -6.93 5.05 -8.90
CA VAL A 425 -5.87 4.07 -8.56
C VAL A 425 -4.79 4.72 -7.73
N ASP A 426 -4.59 4.20 -6.51
CA ASP A 426 -3.44 4.53 -5.67
C ASP A 426 -2.24 3.65 -6.09
N TYR A 427 -1.06 4.25 -6.34
CA TYR A 427 0.12 3.48 -6.74
C TYR A 427 0.82 2.82 -5.56
N ILE A 428 1.01 3.57 -4.47
CA ILE A 428 1.60 3.05 -3.22
C ILE A 428 0.78 3.49 -2.02
N PHE A 429 0.35 4.76 -1.95
CA PHE A 429 -0.28 5.30 -0.74
C PHE A 429 -1.82 5.23 -0.79
N ASN A 430 -2.39 4.41 0.09
CA ASN A 430 -3.84 4.25 0.23
C ASN A 430 -4.53 5.54 0.70
N LEU A 431 -5.64 5.90 0.05
CA LEU A 431 -6.46 7.07 0.35
C LEU A 431 -5.68 8.39 0.20
N ARG A 432 -5.38 8.81 -1.02
CA ARG A 432 -4.74 10.11 -1.28
C ARG A 432 -5.62 11.30 -0.84
N PRO A 433 -5.03 12.44 -0.47
CA PRO A 433 -5.78 13.65 -0.16
C PRO A 433 -6.61 14.13 -1.34
N LEU A 434 -7.87 14.53 -1.10
CA LEU A 434 -8.77 14.99 -2.17
C LEU A 434 -8.25 16.26 -2.86
N GLU A 435 -7.46 17.07 -2.16
CA GLU A 435 -6.88 18.29 -2.69
C GLU A 435 -5.60 18.02 -3.52
N GLN A 436 -5.03 16.81 -3.44
CA GLN A 436 -3.85 16.44 -4.21
C GLN A 436 -4.22 16.20 -5.67
N ARG A 437 -3.89 17.17 -6.53
CA ARG A 437 -4.07 17.02 -7.98
C ARG A 437 -3.03 16.07 -8.55
N LEU A 438 -3.49 15.09 -9.33
CA LEU A 438 -2.60 14.21 -10.09
C LEU A 438 -2.02 14.97 -11.30
N PRO A 439 -0.72 14.78 -11.61
CA PRO A 439 -0.13 15.41 -12.77
C PRO A 439 -0.71 14.81 -14.05
N LYS A 440 -1.01 15.65 -15.04
CA LYS A 440 -1.34 15.19 -16.40
C LYS A 440 -0.07 14.62 -17.07
N PRO A 441 -0.18 13.72 -18.06
CA PRO A 441 0.98 13.07 -18.69
C PRO A 441 2.09 14.05 -19.09
N LYS A 442 1.75 15.12 -19.81
CA LYS A 442 2.70 16.17 -20.21
C LYS A 442 3.41 16.84 -19.03
N HIS A 443 2.69 17.15 -17.96
CA HIS A 443 3.29 17.78 -16.78
C HIS A 443 4.23 16.82 -16.05
N LEU A 444 3.89 15.52 -15.99
CA LEU A 444 4.76 14.51 -15.40
C LEU A 444 6.03 14.29 -16.24
N HIS A 445 5.90 14.27 -17.56
CA HIS A 445 7.03 14.22 -18.48
C HIS A 445 7.96 15.43 -18.31
N ASP A 446 7.42 16.66 -18.30
CA ASP A 446 8.21 17.88 -18.07
C ASP A 446 8.86 17.90 -16.68
N TRP A 447 8.21 17.30 -15.68
CA TRP A 447 8.76 17.15 -14.33
C TRP A 447 10.00 16.25 -14.32
N PHE A 448 9.94 15.07 -14.96
CA PHE A 448 11.11 14.20 -15.10
C PHE A 448 12.22 14.83 -15.93
N LYS A 449 11.89 15.54 -17.02
CA LYS A 449 12.89 16.29 -17.79
C LYS A 449 13.63 17.30 -16.93
N LYS A 450 12.92 18.10 -16.15
CA LYS A 450 13.54 19.06 -15.23
C LYS A 450 14.46 18.38 -14.21
N MET A 451 14.09 17.21 -13.71
CA MET A 451 14.94 16.41 -12.83
C MET A 451 16.20 15.91 -13.54
N LEU A 452 16.07 15.37 -14.76
CA LEU A 452 17.18 14.85 -15.55
C LEU A 452 18.13 15.95 -16.04
N ASP A 453 17.62 17.12 -16.45
CA ASP A 453 18.43 18.28 -16.82
C ASP A 453 19.33 18.72 -15.65
N ARG A 454 18.83 18.66 -14.41
CA ARG A 454 19.63 18.90 -13.21
C ARG A 454 20.68 17.81 -13.00
N ALA A 455 20.31 16.54 -13.20
CA ALA A 455 21.26 15.42 -13.10
C ALA A 455 22.40 15.51 -14.14
N ILE A 456 22.12 16.03 -15.33
CA ILE A 456 23.14 16.32 -16.37
C ILE A 456 24.05 17.46 -15.93
N ALA A 457 23.48 18.54 -15.39
CA ALA A 457 24.27 19.67 -14.87
C ALA A 457 25.20 19.27 -13.72
N GLU A 458 24.85 18.23 -12.95
CA GLU A 458 25.67 17.64 -11.89
C GLU A 458 26.62 16.54 -12.39
N HIS A 459 26.68 16.27 -13.70
CA HIS A 459 27.49 15.21 -14.32
C HIS A 459 27.18 13.78 -13.83
N ILE A 460 25.98 13.57 -13.31
CA ILE A 460 25.48 12.25 -12.91
C ILE A 460 24.94 11.52 -14.14
N VAL A 461 24.09 12.18 -14.92
CA VAL A 461 23.53 11.63 -16.17
C VAL A 461 24.28 12.21 -17.37
N ILE A 462 24.49 11.40 -18.41
CA ILE A 462 25.17 11.86 -19.64
C ILE A 462 24.20 12.62 -20.54
N ASP A 463 23.07 11.99 -20.83
CA ASP A 463 21.96 12.50 -21.63
C ASP A 463 20.70 11.68 -21.27
N TYR A 464 19.55 12.00 -21.83
CA TYR A 464 18.38 11.13 -21.84
C TYR A 464 17.69 11.15 -23.20
N LYS A 465 17.09 10.03 -23.57
CA LYS A 465 16.41 9.85 -24.86
C LYS A 465 15.04 9.23 -24.63
N ASP A 466 14.15 9.44 -25.58
CA ASP A 466 12.96 8.60 -25.70
C ASP A 466 13.32 7.20 -26.19
N MET A 467 12.44 6.23 -25.93
CA MET A 467 12.64 4.83 -26.30
C MET A 467 12.87 4.65 -27.82
N MET A 468 12.15 5.41 -28.66
CA MET A 468 12.27 5.29 -30.12
C MET A 468 13.67 5.72 -30.58
N LYS A 469 14.14 6.88 -30.12
CA LYS A 469 15.47 7.40 -30.44
C LYS A 469 16.58 6.45 -29.98
N ASP A 470 16.45 5.87 -28.79
CA ASP A 470 17.42 4.86 -28.31
C ASP A 470 17.45 3.61 -29.20
N CYS A 471 16.28 3.10 -29.61
CA CYS A 471 16.19 1.96 -30.52
C CYS A 471 16.85 2.24 -31.88
N LEU A 472 16.67 3.45 -32.42
CA LEU A 472 17.27 3.89 -33.69
C LEU A 472 18.78 4.04 -33.59
N ASP A 473 19.27 4.71 -32.53
CA ASP A 473 20.70 4.94 -32.30
C ASP A 473 21.46 3.61 -32.11
N ASN A 474 20.84 2.64 -31.42
CA ASN A 474 21.40 1.30 -31.18
C ASN A 474 21.14 0.32 -32.34
N GLN A 475 20.47 0.75 -33.41
CA GLN A 475 20.14 -0.06 -34.59
C GLN A 475 19.46 -1.40 -34.23
N ILE A 476 18.45 -1.36 -33.35
CA ILE A 476 17.71 -2.54 -32.93
C ILE A 476 17.08 -3.25 -34.13
N LYS A 477 17.34 -4.56 -34.25
CA LYS A 477 16.89 -5.40 -35.38
C LYS A 477 15.72 -6.30 -35.01
N THR A 478 15.58 -6.63 -33.73
CA THR A 478 14.54 -7.53 -33.24
C THR A 478 13.87 -7.00 -31.98
N VAL A 479 12.64 -7.44 -31.71
CA VAL A 479 11.93 -7.11 -30.47
C VAL A 479 12.63 -7.71 -29.24
N LEU A 480 13.46 -8.74 -29.42
CA LEU A 480 14.24 -9.37 -28.35
C LEU A 480 15.36 -8.46 -27.81
N ASP A 481 15.75 -7.42 -28.56
CA ASP A 481 16.79 -6.47 -28.16
C ASP A 481 16.21 -5.31 -27.31
N ILE A 482 14.88 -5.20 -27.19
CA ILE A 482 14.21 -4.17 -26.38
C ILE A 482 14.25 -4.60 -24.91
N PRO A 483 14.69 -3.74 -23.97
CA PRO A 483 14.69 -4.06 -22.54
C PRO A 483 13.33 -4.57 -22.04
N TYR A 484 13.33 -5.64 -21.25
CA TYR A 484 12.13 -6.38 -20.86
C TYR A 484 11.94 -6.37 -19.34
N PHE A 485 11.15 -5.42 -18.82
CA PHE A 485 10.98 -5.24 -17.37
C PHE A 485 9.67 -5.84 -16.84
N ASP A 486 9.66 -6.27 -15.58
CA ASP A 486 8.45 -6.82 -14.98
C ASP A 486 7.38 -5.73 -14.78
N SER A 487 6.13 -6.06 -15.13
CA SER A 487 4.97 -5.16 -15.05
C SER A 487 5.08 -3.83 -15.84
N ASP A 488 5.99 -3.76 -16.81
CA ASP A 488 6.15 -2.62 -17.72
C ASP A 488 5.15 -2.65 -18.90
N PHE A 489 5.02 -1.52 -19.60
CA PHE A 489 4.17 -1.36 -20.77
C PHE A 489 4.59 -2.27 -21.93
N TRP A 490 5.89 -2.32 -22.26
CA TRP A 490 6.37 -2.98 -23.48
C TRP A 490 6.08 -4.48 -23.56
N PRO A 491 6.32 -5.30 -22.50
CA PRO A 491 5.96 -6.72 -22.51
C PRO A 491 4.50 -7.01 -22.86
N THR A 492 3.57 -6.18 -22.39
CA THR A 492 2.13 -6.37 -22.65
C THR A 492 1.77 -5.94 -24.07
N THR A 493 2.28 -4.80 -24.52
CA THR A 493 2.11 -4.29 -25.89
C THR A 493 2.66 -5.27 -26.94
N ILE A 494 3.77 -5.94 -26.64
CA ILE A 494 4.38 -6.96 -27.50
C ILE A 494 3.45 -8.17 -27.65
N GLU A 495 2.91 -8.71 -26.56
CA GLU A 495 1.94 -9.81 -26.61
C GLU A 495 0.69 -9.41 -27.40
N GLU A 496 0.09 -8.26 -27.12
CA GLU A 496 -1.10 -7.79 -27.84
C GLU A 496 -0.84 -7.59 -29.35
N SER A 497 0.37 -7.15 -29.72
CA SER A 497 0.75 -6.99 -31.12
C SER A 497 0.92 -8.34 -31.83
N ILE A 498 1.52 -9.33 -31.15
CA ILE A 498 1.61 -10.71 -31.64
C ILE A 498 0.22 -11.31 -31.83
N GLU A 499 -0.69 -11.09 -30.87
CA GLU A 499 -2.06 -11.58 -30.96
C GLU A 499 -2.81 -10.98 -32.17
N LYS A 500 -2.68 -9.67 -32.40
CA LYS A 500 -3.27 -8.99 -33.57
C LYS A 500 -2.75 -9.56 -34.89
N LEU A 501 -1.45 -9.76 -35.02
CA LEU A 501 -0.86 -10.37 -36.22
C LEU A 501 -1.39 -11.79 -36.46
N ASN A 502 -1.45 -12.61 -35.41
CA ASN A 502 -1.99 -13.97 -35.49
C ASN A 502 -3.49 -14.00 -35.85
N GLN A 503 -4.26 -12.95 -35.52
CA GLN A 503 -5.67 -12.82 -35.90
C GLN A 503 -5.83 -12.36 -37.36
N GLU A 504 -4.92 -11.52 -37.85
CA GLU A 504 -4.91 -11.07 -39.25
C GLU A 504 -4.53 -12.19 -40.21
N GLU A 505 -3.55 -13.04 -39.85
CA GLU A 505 -3.18 -14.23 -40.63
C GLU A 505 -4.29 -15.28 -40.74
N ARG A 506 -5.27 -15.26 -39.82
CA ARG A 506 -6.43 -16.18 -39.82
C ARG A 506 -7.62 -15.68 -40.63
N ARG A 507 -7.61 -14.44 -41.15
CA ARG A 507 -8.67 -13.97 -42.06
C ARG A 507 -8.38 -14.51 -43.47
N PRO A 508 -9.29 -15.28 -44.11
CA PRO A 508 -9.06 -15.78 -45.46
C PRO A 508 -8.83 -14.64 -46.45
N GLN A 509 -7.84 -14.81 -47.33
CA GLN A 509 -7.66 -13.96 -48.52
C GLN A 509 -8.79 -14.26 -49.50
N ASP A 510 -9.94 -13.58 -49.36
CA ASP A 510 -10.94 -13.56 -50.42
C ASP A 510 -10.39 -12.74 -51.59
N VAL A 511 -10.04 -13.46 -52.65
CA VAL A 511 -9.69 -12.92 -53.97
C VAL A 511 -10.89 -12.12 -54.49
N GLU A 512 -10.77 -10.79 -54.55
CA GLU A 512 -11.73 -9.92 -55.24
C GLU A 512 -11.69 -10.24 -56.75
N VAL A 513 -12.59 -11.12 -57.20
CA VAL A 513 -13.04 -11.15 -58.59
C VAL A 513 -14.01 -9.98 -58.76
N ILE A 514 -13.58 -8.96 -59.49
CA ILE A 514 -14.40 -7.80 -59.88
C ILE A 514 -15.42 -8.25 -60.94
N PRO A 515 -16.75 -8.10 -60.73
CA PRO A 515 -17.69 -8.03 -61.83
C PRO A 515 -17.95 -6.55 -62.15
N THR A 516 -17.59 -6.17 -63.37
CA THR A 516 -18.00 -4.92 -64.02
C THR A 516 -19.52 -4.86 -64.17
N ILE A 517 -20.19 -3.87 -63.58
CA ILE A 517 -21.52 -3.42 -64.01
C ILE A 517 -21.53 -1.89 -63.98
N GLU A 518 -22.10 -1.35 -65.06
CA GLU A 518 -22.10 0.01 -65.57
C GLU A 518 -22.98 0.98 -64.75
N ASP A 519 -22.69 2.27 -64.96
CA ASP A 519 -23.31 3.47 -64.40
C ASP A 519 -24.83 3.54 -64.59
N GLU A 520 -25.59 4.00 -63.57
CA GLU A 520 -26.76 4.88 -63.77
C GLU A 520 -26.94 5.87 -62.60
N ASN A 521 -27.43 7.05 -62.97
CA ASN A 521 -27.54 8.32 -62.25
C ASN A 521 -28.68 8.39 -61.20
N CYS A 522 -28.54 9.35 -60.27
CA CYS A 522 -29.49 10.40 -59.82
C CYS A 522 -29.38 10.61 -58.28
N ASP A 523 -28.96 11.79 -57.84
CA ASP A 523 -29.78 12.98 -57.53
C ASP A 523 -30.58 12.83 -56.22
N ASP A 524 -30.19 13.57 -55.17
CA ASP A 524 -31.09 14.53 -54.51
C ASP A 524 -30.48 15.12 -53.22
N SER A 525 -30.58 16.45 -53.16
CA SER A 525 -30.54 17.31 -51.98
C SER A 525 -31.73 17.10 -51.03
N ILE A 526 -31.58 17.40 -49.73
CA ILE A 526 -32.46 18.27 -48.90
C ILE A 526 -32.12 18.16 -47.39
N GLU A 527 -32.01 19.33 -46.74
CA GLU A 527 -31.90 19.59 -45.30
C GLU A 527 -33.27 19.67 -44.60
N SER A 528 -33.35 19.33 -43.30
CA SER A 528 -34.20 19.95 -42.24
C SER A 528 -34.05 19.14 -40.92
N GLU A 529 -33.50 19.73 -39.84
CA GLU A 529 -34.13 20.45 -38.70
C GLU A 529 -34.54 19.56 -37.48
N ASP A 530 -33.78 19.78 -36.39
CA ASP A 530 -33.81 19.50 -34.92
C ASP A 530 -35.15 19.24 -34.15
N PRO A 531 -35.20 19.01 -32.80
CA PRO A 531 -34.32 18.32 -31.82
C PRO A 531 -35.09 17.35 -30.86
N THR A 532 -34.42 16.40 -30.17
CA THR A 532 -34.78 16.00 -28.77
C THR A 532 -33.72 15.11 -28.10
N GLU A 533 -33.51 15.34 -26.80
CA GLU A 533 -32.49 14.76 -25.92
C GLU A 533 -32.58 13.23 -25.72
N VAL A 534 -31.43 12.59 -25.44
CA VAL A 534 -31.13 11.76 -24.24
C VAL A 534 -29.83 10.95 -24.45
N SER A 535 -28.86 11.15 -23.54
CA SER A 535 -27.84 10.20 -23.03
C SER A 535 -27.12 9.27 -24.02
N ARG A 536 -25.82 9.53 -24.26
CA ARG A 536 -24.79 8.52 -24.61
C ARG A 536 -23.39 9.12 -24.50
N TYR A 537 -22.65 8.79 -23.45
CA TYR A 537 -21.19 8.90 -23.43
C TYR A 537 -20.59 7.55 -23.06
N CYS A 538 -19.48 7.25 -23.75
CA CYS A 538 -18.61 6.09 -23.61
C CYS A 538 -19.06 4.78 -24.27
N SER A 539 -18.92 4.73 -25.59
CA SER A 539 -18.26 3.65 -26.36
C SER A 539 -18.46 3.96 -27.83
N ASN A 540 -17.38 4.23 -28.58
CA ASN A 540 -17.27 3.98 -30.03
C ASN A 540 -15.83 4.27 -30.47
N TYR A 541 -14.92 3.34 -30.22
CA TYR A 541 -13.78 3.13 -31.11
C TYR A 541 -14.26 2.17 -32.20
N LEU A 542 -15.05 2.72 -33.13
CA LEU A 542 -15.44 2.03 -34.36
C LEU A 542 -14.59 2.61 -35.49
N VAL A 543 -13.99 1.67 -36.21
CA VAL A 543 -13.27 1.79 -37.47
C VAL A 543 -13.90 2.83 -38.40
N THR A 544 -13.19 3.93 -38.67
CA THR A 544 -13.52 4.82 -39.78
C THR A 544 -12.50 4.61 -40.90
N LYS A 545 -12.91 3.85 -41.93
CA LYS A 545 -12.30 3.90 -43.26
C LYS A 545 -12.46 5.33 -43.79
N ILE A 546 -11.36 6.04 -44.04
CA ILE A 546 -11.37 7.24 -44.90
C ILE A 546 -10.52 6.92 -46.13
N LYS A 547 -11.21 6.80 -47.28
CA LYS A 547 -10.63 6.84 -48.62
C LYS A 547 -10.16 8.28 -48.88
N ILE A 548 -8.87 8.47 -49.14
CA ILE A 548 -8.35 9.71 -49.72
C ILE A 548 -8.52 9.61 -51.24
N HIS A 549 -9.37 10.46 -51.80
CA HIS A 549 -9.39 10.76 -53.23
C HIS A 549 -8.54 12.02 -53.47
N ILE A 550 -7.56 11.90 -54.36
CA ILE A 550 -6.77 13.02 -54.86
C ILE A 550 -7.59 13.66 -55.99
N SER A 551 -7.96 14.93 -55.84
CA SER A 551 -8.25 15.79 -56.98
C SER A 551 -7.76 17.20 -56.67
N GLY A 552 -6.75 17.63 -57.42
CA GLY A 552 -6.20 18.98 -57.29
C GLY A 552 -7.10 20.03 -57.94
N LYS A 553 -7.10 21.25 -57.37
CA LYS A 553 -7.06 22.50 -58.12
C LYS A 553 -6.63 23.67 -57.23
N ARG A 554 -5.77 24.48 -57.83
CA ARG A 554 -5.04 25.64 -57.30
C ARG A 554 -5.98 26.75 -56.82
N LYS A 555 -5.60 27.47 -55.76
CA LYS A 555 -5.59 28.95 -55.71
C LYS A 555 -4.80 29.48 -54.49
N SER A 556 -3.73 30.20 -54.83
CA SER A 556 -2.98 31.24 -54.13
C SER A 556 -3.37 31.61 -52.69
N ALA A 557 -2.41 31.47 -51.76
CA ALA A 557 -2.29 32.33 -50.59
C ALA A 557 -0.82 32.71 -50.37
N SER A 558 -0.63 33.99 -50.10
CA SER A 558 0.61 34.71 -49.89
C SER A 558 1.41 34.23 -48.68
N THR A 559 2.73 34.24 -48.88
CA THR A 559 3.83 34.32 -47.92
C THR A 559 3.47 34.84 -46.52
N HIS A 560 3.78 34.04 -45.50
CA HIS A 560 4.57 34.49 -44.37
C HIS A 560 5.35 33.30 -43.77
N GLU A 561 6.66 33.28 -44.04
CA GLU A 561 7.60 32.39 -43.38
C GLU A 561 7.71 32.76 -41.90
N ASN A 562 7.56 31.77 -41.01
CA ASN A 562 8.19 31.83 -39.69
C ASN A 562 9.04 30.57 -39.49
N LYS A 563 10.35 30.81 -39.46
CA LYS A 563 11.41 29.82 -39.30
C LYS A 563 11.46 29.37 -37.83
N ASN A 564 11.04 28.13 -37.55
CA ASN A 564 11.59 27.28 -36.49
C ASN A 564 11.00 25.86 -36.57
N SER A 565 11.44 25.10 -37.57
CA SER A 565 11.14 23.66 -37.72
C SER A 565 12.20 23.03 -38.64
N LYS A 566 13.36 22.70 -38.10
CA LYS A 566 14.43 21.99 -38.85
C LYS A 566 15.10 20.84 -38.07
N LYS A 567 14.50 20.31 -37.01
CA LYS A 567 15.08 19.18 -36.24
C LYS A 567 14.33 17.84 -36.35
N THR A 568 13.19 17.75 -37.04
CA THR A 568 12.33 16.53 -37.07
C THR A 568 12.29 15.78 -38.39
N THR A 569 12.87 16.30 -39.48
CA THR A 569 12.78 15.67 -40.81
C THR A 569 13.72 14.47 -40.99
N ASN A 570 14.92 14.49 -40.38
CA ASN A 570 15.89 13.38 -40.49
C ASN A 570 15.46 12.12 -39.72
N GLN A 571 14.71 12.27 -38.61
CA GLN A 571 14.19 11.13 -37.86
C GLN A 571 13.08 10.39 -38.62
N GLN A 572 12.25 11.12 -39.38
CA GLN A 572 11.18 10.53 -40.19
C GLN A 572 11.70 9.76 -41.43
N GLU A 573 12.79 10.21 -42.06
CA GLU A 573 13.42 9.48 -43.17
C GLU A 573 14.20 8.24 -42.71
N LEU A 574 14.91 8.33 -41.57
CA LEU A 574 15.63 7.18 -41.00
C LEU A 574 14.66 6.11 -40.49
N ALA A 575 13.56 6.51 -39.82
CA ALA A 575 12.49 5.60 -39.39
C ALA A 575 11.83 4.91 -40.58
N LYS A 576 11.53 5.62 -41.68
CA LYS A 576 10.98 5.03 -42.91
C LYS A 576 11.93 4.04 -43.59
N THR A 577 13.24 4.29 -43.53
CA THR A 577 14.27 3.41 -44.14
C THR A 577 14.55 2.16 -43.30
N LEU A 578 14.43 2.26 -41.97
CA LEU A 578 14.49 1.09 -41.08
C LEU A 578 13.19 0.27 -41.13
N MET A 579 12.03 0.92 -41.23
CA MET A 579 10.72 0.26 -41.32
C MET A 579 10.53 -0.60 -42.57
N SER A 580 11.28 -0.36 -43.67
CA SER A 580 11.18 -1.19 -44.89
C SER A 580 11.88 -2.55 -44.80
N ASN A 581 12.77 -2.74 -43.81
CA ASN A 581 13.57 -3.97 -43.62
C ASN A 581 13.24 -4.73 -42.31
N CYS A 582 12.23 -4.29 -41.55
CA CYS A 582 11.86 -4.88 -40.26
C CYS A 582 10.76 -5.94 -40.38
N THR A 583 10.70 -6.87 -39.43
CA THR A 583 9.56 -7.79 -39.27
C THR A 583 8.26 -7.00 -39.00
N ASN A 584 7.10 -7.54 -39.41
CA ASN A 584 5.78 -6.92 -39.18
C ASN A 584 5.53 -6.58 -37.70
N LEU A 585 6.09 -7.37 -36.78
CA LEU A 585 5.98 -7.09 -35.34
C LEU A 585 6.79 -5.85 -34.93
N LEU A 586 8.06 -5.73 -35.35
CA LEU A 586 8.90 -4.60 -34.97
C LEU A 586 8.38 -3.27 -35.53
N SER A 587 7.78 -3.27 -36.73
CA SER A 587 7.15 -2.07 -37.30
C SER A 587 5.91 -1.62 -36.50
N MET A 588 5.08 -2.56 -36.04
CA MET A 588 3.95 -2.26 -35.13
C MET A 588 4.43 -1.68 -33.79
N ILE A 589 5.51 -2.23 -33.24
CA ILE A 589 6.10 -1.75 -32.00
C ILE A 589 6.69 -0.34 -32.18
N PHE A 590 7.45 -0.09 -33.25
CA PHE A 590 7.97 1.25 -33.55
C PHE A 590 6.85 2.28 -33.78
N SER A 591 5.75 1.90 -34.42
CA SER A 591 4.58 2.80 -34.53
C SER A 591 3.97 3.13 -33.15
N THR A 592 3.98 2.16 -32.23
CA THR A 592 3.52 2.39 -30.86
C THR A 592 4.52 3.27 -30.08
N MET A 593 5.83 3.06 -30.25
CA MET A 593 6.87 3.91 -29.67
C MET A 593 6.77 5.36 -30.11
N GLU A 594 6.47 5.61 -31.39
CA GLU A 594 6.27 6.97 -31.90
C GLU A 594 5.07 7.67 -31.25
N LYS A 595 3.98 6.94 -30.99
CA LYS A 595 2.78 7.48 -30.33
C LYS A 595 3.00 7.81 -28.86
N HIS A 596 3.87 7.07 -28.18
CA HIS A 596 4.13 7.20 -26.74
C HIS A 596 5.55 7.71 -26.43
N ASN A 597 6.18 8.44 -27.36
CA ASN A 597 7.58 8.88 -27.23
C ASN A 597 7.84 9.82 -26.04
N GLU A 598 6.82 10.53 -25.55
CA GLU A 598 6.91 11.41 -24.37
C GLU A 598 6.69 10.66 -23.03
N GLU A 599 6.48 9.34 -23.04
CA GLU A 599 6.20 8.58 -21.81
C GLU A 599 7.38 7.75 -21.31
N PHE A 600 8.38 7.46 -22.15
CA PHE A 600 9.46 6.53 -21.81
C PHE A 600 10.82 7.21 -21.90
N PHE A 601 11.54 7.25 -20.79
CA PHE A 601 12.90 7.77 -20.73
C PHE A 601 13.93 6.64 -20.64
N VAL A 602 14.92 6.69 -21.52
CA VAL A 602 16.15 5.91 -21.47
C VAL A 602 17.29 6.83 -21.08
N ILE A 603 17.96 6.52 -19.96
CA ILE A 603 18.90 7.41 -19.29
C ILE A 603 20.28 6.73 -19.22
N PRO A 604 21.19 7.00 -20.15
CA PRO A 604 22.59 6.55 -20.06
C PRO A 604 23.34 7.20 -18.89
N LEU A 605 23.98 6.35 -18.07
CA LEU A 605 24.80 6.73 -16.92
C LEU A 605 26.31 6.62 -17.21
N HIS A 606 26.70 5.73 -18.13
CA HIS A 606 28.07 5.54 -18.62
C HIS A 606 28.12 5.49 -20.15
N ASP A 607 29.21 5.99 -20.73
CA ASP A 607 29.44 5.96 -22.18
C ASP A 607 29.87 4.57 -22.68
N GLN A 608 30.62 3.81 -21.87
CA GLN A 608 31.21 2.51 -22.26
C GLN A 608 31.19 1.52 -21.10
N ILE A 609 31.14 0.21 -21.39
CA ILE A 609 31.19 -0.85 -20.38
C ILE A 609 32.54 -0.85 -19.63
N THR A 610 33.63 -0.52 -20.32
CA THR A 610 35.01 -0.52 -19.78
C THR A 610 35.23 0.48 -18.65
N SER A 611 34.37 1.50 -18.51
CA SER A 611 34.42 2.46 -17.42
C SER A 611 33.57 2.04 -16.20
N CYS A 612 32.87 0.90 -16.27
CA CYS A 612 31.96 0.46 -15.22
C CYS A 612 32.63 -0.47 -14.20
N PRO A 613 32.48 -0.24 -12.88
CA PRO A 613 32.88 -1.21 -11.87
C PRO A 613 31.98 -2.47 -11.90
N ALA A 614 32.41 -3.55 -11.22
CA ALA A 614 31.57 -4.73 -11.00
C ALA A 614 30.31 -4.36 -10.21
N THR A 615 29.16 -4.97 -10.53
CA THR A 615 27.90 -4.70 -9.83
C THR A 615 27.88 -5.46 -8.50
N ASN A 616 28.64 -4.99 -7.52
CA ASN A 616 28.67 -5.57 -6.18
C ASN A 616 27.77 -4.75 -5.24
N CYS A 617 26.47 -5.02 -5.24
CA CYS A 617 25.57 -4.39 -4.27
C CYS A 617 25.98 -4.80 -2.84
N THR A 618 26.43 -3.83 -2.04
CA THR A 618 26.84 -4.05 -0.64
C THR A 618 25.64 -4.14 0.31
N ASP A 619 24.44 -3.75 -0.15
CA ASP A 619 23.23 -3.77 0.65
C ASP A 619 22.75 -5.21 0.90
N ILE A 620 22.35 -5.45 2.15
CA ILE A 620 21.75 -6.71 2.58
C ILE A 620 20.39 -6.94 1.92
N LEU A 621 20.02 -8.22 1.78
CA LEU A 621 18.63 -8.60 1.49
C LEU A 621 17.76 -8.29 2.72
N ILE A 622 16.61 -7.67 2.47
CA ILE A 622 15.65 -7.28 3.51
C ILE A 622 14.33 -7.95 3.17
N GLN A 623 14.04 -9.06 3.85
CA GLN A 623 12.81 -9.82 3.63
C GLN A 623 11.66 -9.25 4.45
N CYS A 624 10.93 -8.31 3.85
CA CYS A 624 9.72 -7.73 4.42
C CYS A 624 8.53 -8.05 3.53
N ASP A 625 7.71 -9.04 3.90
CA ASP A 625 6.57 -9.50 3.08
C ASP A 625 5.52 -8.38 2.90
N LEU A 626 5.47 -7.45 3.86
CA LEU A 626 4.64 -6.24 3.81
C LEU A 626 5.07 -5.28 2.68
N MET A 627 6.38 -5.13 2.46
CA MET A 627 6.96 -4.16 1.53
C MET A 627 7.54 -4.80 0.28
N ASP A 628 7.35 -6.12 0.09
CA ASP A 628 7.96 -6.88 -1.02
C ASP A 628 7.36 -6.50 -2.39
N THR A 629 6.09 -6.08 -2.40
CA THR A 629 5.41 -5.55 -3.58
C THR A 629 4.49 -4.40 -3.18
N ARG A 630 4.20 -3.48 -4.11
CA ARG A 630 3.22 -2.42 -3.89
C ARG A 630 1.85 -2.97 -3.48
N ASN A 631 1.45 -4.11 -4.05
CA ASN A 631 0.14 -4.73 -3.83
C ASN A 631 0.04 -5.30 -2.41
N ALA A 632 1.12 -5.89 -1.89
CA ALA A 632 1.20 -6.33 -0.50
C ALA A 632 1.01 -5.15 0.46
N PHE A 633 1.67 -4.02 0.20
CA PHE A 633 1.54 -2.81 1.01
C PHE A 633 0.13 -2.20 0.94
N LEU A 634 -0.44 -2.04 -0.26
CA LEU A 634 -1.80 -1.50 -0.45
C LEU A 634 -2.86 -2.35 0.24
N LYS A 635 -2.79 -3.68 0.07
CA LYS A 635 -3.71 -4.63 0.74
C LYS A 635 -3.60 -4.51 2.26
N PHE A 636 -2.38 -4.46 2.78
CA PHE A 636 -2.15 -4.30 4.21
C PHE A 636 -2.69 -2.96 4.75
N ALA A 637 -2.40 -1.86 4.06
CA ALA A 637 -2.86 -0.54 4.44
C ALA A 637 -4.40 -0.46 4.42
N HIS A 638 -5.03 -1.11 3.44
CA HIS A 638 -6.49 -1.24 3.35
C HIS A 638 -7.07 -2.03 4.53
N ASP A 639 -6.56 -3.23 4.79
CA ASP A 639 -7.05 -4.10 5.88
C ASP A 639 -6.93 -3.43 7.26
N LYS A 640 -5.90 -2.60 7.45
CA LYS A 640 -5.64 -1.85 8.69
C LYS A 640 -6.28 -0.47 8.75
N ASN A 641 -6.92 -0.01 7.67
CA ASN A 641 -7.42 1.36 7.49
C ASN A 641 -6.34 2.43 7.67
N TYR A 642 -5.11 2.15 7.22
CA TYR A 642 -4.04 3.12 7.12
C TYR A 642 -4.28 3.98 5.87
N GLY A 643 -4.69 5.21 6.11
CA GLY A 643 -4.96 6.21 5.08
C GLY A 643 -3.96 7.35 5.13
N PHE A 644 -3.79 8.02 3.98
CA PHE A 644 -2.92 9.18 3.84
C PHE A 644 -3.67 10.43 3.34
N SER A 645 -4.99 10.50 3.61
CA SER A 645 -5.89 11.50 3.04
C SER A 645 -5.79 12.90 3.65
N SER A 646 -5.20 12.99 4.84
CA SER A 646 -4.92 14.25 5.52
C SER A 646 -3.70 14.09 6.42
N LEU A 647 -3.11 15.20 6.86
CA LEU A 647 -1.90 15.16 7.68
C LEU A 647 -2.09 14.35 8.98
N ARG A 648 -3.26 14.44 9.62
CA ARG A 648 -3.59 13.65 10.84
C ARG A 648 -3.54 12.14 10.57
N TYR A 649 -4.14 11.71 9.46
CA TYR A 649 -4.16 10.29 9.07
C TYR A 649 -2.77 9.85 8.63
N ALA A 650 -2.05 10.66 7.86
CA ALA A 650 -0.69 10.36 7.47
C ALA A 650 0.25 10.20 8.68
N LYS A 651 0.14 11.07 9.70
CA LYS A 651 0.86 10.91 10.98
C LYS A 651 0.51 9.60 11.68
N PHE A 652 -0.77 9.34 11.89
CA PHE A 652 -1.24 8.14 12.58
C PHE A 652 -0.84 6.85 11.84
N SER A 653 -1.10 6.79 10.53
CA SER A 653 -0.73 5.68 9.66
C SER A 653 0.78 5.46 9.61
N SER A 654 1.59 6.52 9.64
CA SER A 654 3.06 6.39 9.68
C SER A 654 3.54 5.81 11.01
N ILE A 655 3.01 6.26 12.15
CA ILE A 655 3.33 5.68 13.47
C ILE A 655 2.96 4.19 13.51
N ALA A 656 1.76 3.86 13.05
CA ALA A 656 1.26 2.48 13.03
C ALA A 656 2.12 1.59 12.12
N LEU A 657 2.43 2.09 10.91
CA LEU A 657 3.28 1.40 9.95
C LEU A 657 4.69 1.15 10.49
N LEU A 658 5.30 2.15 11.14
CA LEU A 658 6.62 1.99 11.75
C LEU A 658 6.61 0.92 12.84
N TYR A 659 5.57 0.87 13.67
CA TYR A 659 5.40 -0.22 14.65
C TYR A 659 5.35 -1.60 13.97
N ASP A 660 4.54 -1.75 12.91
CA ASP A 660 4.42 -3.01 12.18
C ASP A 660 5.73 -3.41 11.48
N LEU A 661 6.48 -2.44 10.94
CA LEU A 661 7.79 -2.68 10.33
C LEU A 661 8.82 -3.15 11.36
N HIS A 662 8.89 -2.50 12.52
CA HIS A 662 9.79 -2.89 13.60
C HIS A 662 9.46 -4.28 14.17
N THR A 663 8.17 -4.58 14.36
CA THR A 663 7.74 -5.88 14.92
C THR A 663 7.84 -7.02 13.92
N SER A 664 7.56 -6.79 12.64
CA SER A 664 7.71 -7.81 11.59
C SER A 664 9.17 -8.18 11.30
N THR A 665 10.09 -7.22 11.38
CA THR A 665 11.53 -7.44 11.15
C THR A 665 12.24 -8.07 12.35
N THR A 666 11.90 -7.68 13.58
CA THR A 666 12.51 -8.23 14.82
C THR A 666 12.23 -9.73 15.00
N HIS A 667 11.03 -10.19 14.66
CA HIS A 667 10.72 -11.64 14.68
C HIS A 667 11.58 -12.45 13.70
N LYS A 668 12.10 -11.85 12.62
CA LYS A 668 13.00 -12.52 11.64
C LYS A 668 14.48 -12.39 12.00
N LEU A 669 14.92 -11.28 12.61
CA LEU A 669 16.33 -11.07 13.01
C LEU A 669 16.77 -11.87 14.24
N THR A 670 15.83 -12.36 15.06
CA THR A 670 16.16 -13.17 16.25
C THR A 670 16.72 -14.57 15.87
N TYR A 671 16.77 -14.93 14.59
CA TYR A 671 17.23 -16.24 14.10
C TYR A 671 18.58 -16.26 13.38
N ASN A 672 19.32 -15.14 13.31
CA ASN A 672 20.60 -15.04 12.58
C ASN A 672 21.77 -14.47 13.41
N TYR A 673 21.95 -14.89 14.66
CA TYR A 673 23.20 -14.61 15.39
C TYR A 673 23.64 -15.85 16.18
N ASN A 674 24.51 -16.67 15.58
CA ASN A 674 25.30 -17.68 16.31
C ASN A 674 26.60 -18.06 15.58
N THR A 675 27.26 -17.09 14.93
CA THR A 675 28.64 -17.24 14.46
C THR A 675 29.36 -15.89 14.49
N CYS A 676 29.72 -15.41 15.69
CA CYS A 676 30.87 -14.53 15.86
C CYS A 676 31.35 -14.58 17.31
N GLN A 677 32.35 -15.42 17.58
CA GLN A 677 33.22 -15.26 18.75
C GLN A 677 34.34 -14.28 18.37
N GLN A 678 34.04 -12.99 18.34
CA GLN A 678 35.07 -11.95 18.37
C GLN A 678 34.43 -10.68 18.90
N LYS A 679 35.11 -10.07 19.88
CA LYS A 679 34.73 -8.81 20.53
C LYS A 679 34.30 -7.79 19.48
N CYS A 680 33.01 -7.49 19.44
CA CYS A 680 32.46 -6.40 18.66
C CYS A 680 31.50 -5.65 19.57
N ASP A 681 31.80 -4.38 19.80
CA ASP A 681 31.07 -3.45 20.65
C ASP A 681 29.72 -3.04 20.02
N ILE A 682 28.84 -4.02 19.82
CA ILE A 682 27.44 -3.80 19.46
C ILE A 682 26.60 -4.66 20.41
N CYS A 683 26.61 -4.27 21.69
CA CYS A 683 25.81 -4.87 22.74
C CYS A 683 24.38 -4.32 22.74
N HIS A 684 23.43 -5.27 22.68
CA HIS A 684 22.22 -5.35 23.51
C HIS A 684 21.25 -4.16 23.58
N TYR A 685 20.10 -4.30 22.89
CA TYR A 685 18.82 -3.78 23.40
C TYR A 685 17.81 -4.92 23.48
N CYS A 686 17.83 -5.62 24.62
CA CYS A 686 16.77 -6.53 25.06
C CYS A 686 15.68 -5.68 25.74
N THR A 687 14.46 -5.72 25.22
CA THR A 687 13.30 -4.94 25.71
C THR A 687 12.54 -5.61 26.85
N VAL A 688 13.22 -6.35 27.72
CA VAL A 688 12.58 -6.91 28.89
C VAL A 688 13.52 -6.75 30.09
N TRP A 689 13.03 -6.02 31.11
CA TRP A 689 13.58 -5.86 32.47
C TRP A 689 14.69 -4.80 32.65
N GLU A 690 14.30 -3.52 32.74
CA GLU A 690 14.98 -2.54 33.60
C GLU A 690 14.30 -2.61 34.97
N ASP A 691 14.87 -3.39 35.88
CA ASP A 691 14.69 -3.29 37.34
C ASP A 691 15.32 -4.55 37.95
N PHE A 692 16.65 -4.60 38.11
CA PHE A 692 17.31 -5.45 39.12
C PHE A 692 18.81 -5.09 39.24
N ASP A 693 19.12 -3.84 39.58
CA ASP A 693 20.40 -3.47 40.21
C ASP A 693 20.13 -3.09 41.66
N GLN A 694 19.91 -4.12 42.49
CA GLN A 694 20.04 -4.11 43.95
C GLN A 694 19.57 -5.48 44.47
N TYR A 695 20.48 -6.43 44.64
CA TYR A 695 20.54 -7.39 45.75
C TYR A 695 21.61 -8.47 45.47
N GLU A 696 22.87 -8.14 45.73
CA GLU A 696 23.83 -9.14 46.21
C GLU A 696 23.88 -9.00 47.74
N LYS A 697 23.28 -9.95 48.46
CA LYS A 697 23.74 -10.50 49.75
C LYS A 697 22.66 -11.39 50.38
N PHE A 698 23.14 -12.46 51.03
CA PHE A 698 22.43 -13.47 51.83
C PHE A 698 21.75 -14.60 51.02
N SER A 699 22.43 -15.72 50.78
CA SER A 699 22.74 -16.85 51.70
C SER A 699 21.59 -17.83 51.89
N ASN A 700 21.89 -19.09 51.56
CA ASN A 700 21.53 -20.32 52.26
C ASN A 700 20.05 -20.68 52.49
N LYS A 701 19.71 -21.91 52.04
CA LYS A 701 18.91 -22.93 52.77
C LYS A 701 17.40 -22.59 52.95
N GLU A 702 16.40 -23.45 52.79
CA GLU A 702 16.27 -24.90 52.79
C GLU A 702 15.10 -25.36 51.88
N LEU A 703 15.12 -26.65 51.57
CA LEU A 703 14.00 -27.48 51.13
C LEU A 703 12.80 -27.42 52.10
N LYS A 704 11.60 -27.75 51.60
CA LYS A 704 10.82 -28.99 51.91
C LYS A 704 9.39 -28.90 51.33
N HIS A 705 9.02 -29.83 50.44
CA HIS A 705 8.07 -30.97 50.63
C HIS A 705 6.59 -30.53 50.65
N ASN A 706 5.57 -31.25 50.18
CA ASN A 706 5.39 -32.50 49.44
C ASN A 706 3.89 -32.53 49.04
N ASP A 707 3.60 -33.19 47.92
CA ASP A 707 2.46 -34.05 47.58
C ASP A 707 1.01 -33.75 48.01
N GLY A 708 0.12 -33.88 47.02
CA GLY A 708 -1.33 -34.04 47.17
C GLY A 708 -2.04 -33.88 45.82
N GLN A 709 -1.87 -34.85 44.92
CA GLN A 709 -2.92 -35.77 44.44
C GLN A 709 -4.16 -35.18 43.74
N ASN A 710 -4.32 -35.68 42.52
CA ASN A 710 -5.55 -36.25 41.93
C ASN A 710 -6.59 -35.40 41.19
N SER A 711 -6.82 -35.90 39.97
CA SER A 711 -8.09 -36.11 39.28
C SER A 711 -8.57 -35.03 38.32
N LEU A 712 -8.33 -35.33 37.05
CA LEU A 712 -9.18 -35.01 35.92
C LEU A 712 -10.65 -35.34 36.25
N ASN A 713 -11.57 -34.45 35.87
CA ASN A 713 -12.66 -34.87 34.99
C ASN A 713 -13.18 -33.72 34.13
N SER A 714 -13.33 -34.08 32.87
CA SER A 714 -14.02 -33.46 31.74
C SER A 714 -15.20 -32.55 32.09
N ASN A 715 -15.17 -31.33 31.55
CA ASN A 715 -16.11 -30.85 30.53
C ASN A 715 -15.78 -29.38 30.23
N ASP A 716 -15.29 -29.07 29.03
CA ASP A 716 -15.91 -28.01 28.25
C ASP A 716 -15.50 -28.03 26.78
N LYS A 717 -16.53 -27.77 25.98
CA LYS A 717 -16.61 -27.89 24.53
C LYS A 717 -16.18 -26.57 23.85
N PHE A 718 -15.72 -26.73 22.60
CA PHE A 718 -15.66 -25.72 21.53
C PHE A 718 -14.93 -24.39 21.82
N ILE A 719 -13.63 -24.35 21.49
CA ILE A 719 -12.93 -23.11 21.14
C ILE A 719 -12.47 -23.23 19.68
N THR A 720 -12.88 -22.26 18.89
CA THR A 720 -12.52 -22.06 17.48
C THR A 720 -10.99 -21.97 17.32
N ASN A 721 -10.42 -22.91 16.55
CA ASN A 721 -9.00 -22.94 16.23
C ASN A 721 -8.68 -21.88 15.17
N THR A 722 -8.19 -20.71 15.58
CA THR A 722 -7.63 -19.71 14.65
C THR A 722 -6.26 -20.16 14.12
N PRO A 723 -5.91 -19.90 12.84
CA PRO A 723 -4.63 -20.31 12.24
C PRO A 723 -3.40 -19.81 13.02
N LEU A 724 -3.49 -18.61 13.58
CA LEU A 724 -2.44 -17.93 14.34
C LEU A 724 -2.10 -18.64 15.68
N LYS A 725 -3.11 -19.21 16.36
CA LYS A 725 -2.91 -19.99 17.61
C LYS A 725 -2.26 -21.35 17.33
N ARG A 726 -2.52 -21.94 16.15
CA ARG A 726 -1.91 -23.20 15.72
C ARG A 726 -0.43 -23.01 15.35
N GLN A 727 -0.08 -21.92 14.66
CA GLN A 727 1.30 -21.61 14.27
C GLN A 727 2.21 -21.34 15.49
N THR A 728 1.72 -20.57 16.47
CA THR A 728 2.45 -20.30 17.73
C THR A 728 2.65 -21.55 18.59
N SER A 729 1.71 -22.49 18.58
CA SER A 729 1.84 -23.78 19.28
C SER A 729 2.88 -24.71 18.62
N ILE A 730 2.95 -24.72 17.29
CA ILE A 730 3.94 -25.49 16.52
C ILE A 730 5.34 -24.93 16.76
N GLN A 731 5.51 -23.60 16.75
CA GLN A 731 6.81 -22.96 17.00
C GLN A 731 7.34 -23.27 18.40
N ARG A 732 6.52 -23.14 19.44
CA ARG A 732 6.91 -23.49 20.83
C ARG A 732 7.30 -24.95 20.99
N SER A 733 6.64 -25.85 20.26
CA SER A 733 6.96 -27.28 20.26
C SER A 733 8.27 -27.56 19.53
N MET A 734 8.57 -26.79 18.49
CA MET A 734 9.82 -26.87 17.74
C MET A 734 11.02 -26.36 18.54
N ASP A 735 10.88 -25.23 19.23
CA ASP A 735 11.94 -24.68 20.09
C ASP A 735 12.30 -25.65 21.24
N ALA A 736 11.28 -26.30 21.82
CA ALA A 736 11.47 -27.32 22.85
C ALA A 736 12.18 -28.59 22.31
N LEU A 737 11.90 -28.97 21.06
CA LEU A 737 12.52 -30.11 20.38
C LEU A 737 13.99 -29.83 20.06
N LEU A 738 14.29 -28.66 19.49
CA LEU A 738 15.66 -28.22 19.19
C LEU A 738 16.51 -28.08 20.46
N HIS A 739 15.92 -27.53 21.51
CA HIS A 739 16.55 -27.48 22.82
C HIS A 739 16.87 -28.89 23.35
N ALA A 740 15.92 -29.83 23.28
CA ALA A 740 16.14 -31.20 23.74
C ALA A 740 17.23 -31.95 22.97
N LEU A 741 17.38 -31.68 21.66
CA LEU A 741 18.43 -32.26 20.81
C LEU A 741 19.83 -31.72 21.15
N ASN A 742 19.93 -30.43 21.50
CA ASN A 742 21.21 -29.77 21.78
C ASN A 742 21.58 -29.74 23.27
N CYS A 743 20.67 -30.15 24.16
CA CYS A 743 20.88 -30.08 25.61
C CYS A 743 21.63 -31.30 26.14
N CYS A 744 22.85 -31.10 26.66
CA CYS A 744 23.67 -32.16 27.28
C CYS A 744 23.42 -32.35 28.79
N THR A 745 22.61 -31.49 29.43
CA THR A 745 22.36 -31.57 30.88
C THR A 745 21.30 -32.62 31.23
N VAL A 746 21.60 -33.46 32.21
CA VAL A 746 20.72 -34.55 32.66
C VAL A 746 19.51 -33.98 33.42
N ASN A 747 19.72 -32.97 34.26
CA ASN A 747 18.67 -32.28 35.04
C ASN A 747 18.42 -30.87 34.49
N CYS A 748 17.95 -30.79 33.24
CA CYS A 748 17.60 -29.51 32.64
C CYS A 748 16.40 -28.85 33.37
N VAL A 749 16.52 -27.56 33.69
CA VAL A 749 15.46 -26.76 34.34
C VAL A 749 14.20 -26.65 33.46
N ASN A 750 14.36 -26.78 32.14
CA ASN A 750 13.24 -26.79 31.20
C ASN A 750 12.47 -28.12 31.28
N ARG A 751 11.27 -28.10 31.89
CA ARG A 751 10.38 -29.26 32.05
C ARG A 751 10.03 -29.96 30.73
N SER A 752 10.05 -29.25 29.60
CA SER A 752 9.76 -29.79 28.28
C SER A 752 10.95 -30.55 27.68
N CYS A 753 12.18 -30.22 28.09
CA CYS A 753 13.41 -30.86 27.62
C CYS A 753 13.42 -32.36 27.92
N PHE A 754 13.06 -32.75 29.15
CA PHE A 754 12.99 -34.16 29.56
C PHE A 754 11.97 -34.94 28.73
N ARG A 755 10.78 -34.36 28.50
CA ARG A 755 9.72 -34.98 27.68
C ARG A 755 10.20 -35.20 26.24
N TYR A 756 10.77 -34.18 25.60
CA TYR A 756 11.22 -34.29 24.22
C TYR A 756 12.45 -35.20 24.07
N LYS A 757 13.38 -35.25 25.03
CA LYS A 757 14.48 -36.23 25.03
C LYS A 757 13.96 -37.67 25.05
N HIS A 758 12.93 -37.94 25.86
CA HIS A 758 12.28 -39.26 25.90
C HIS A 758 11.56 -39.59 24.58
N VAL A 759 10.87 -38.61 23.99
CA VAL A 759 10.17 -38.79 22.71
C VAL A 759 11.15 -38.97 21.54
N ILE A 760 12.28 -38.28 21.52
CA ILE A 760 13.34 -38.45 20.51
C ILE A 760 13.93 -39.85 20.61
N LYS A 761 14.22 -40.33 21.83
CA LYS A 761 14.70 -41.71 22.06
C LYS A 761 13.67 -42.73 21.58
N HIS A 762 12.40 -42.56 21.98
CA HIS A 762 11.29 -43.39 21.51
C HIS A 762 11.19 -43.42 19.97
N THR A 763 11.34 -42.27 19.31
CA THR A 763 11.27 -42.16 17.85
C THR A 763 12.46 -42.83 17.15
N LYS A 764 13.65 -42.85 17.76
CA LYS A 764 14.84 -43.55 17.24
C LYS A 764 14.73 -45.07 17.38
N ASP A 765 14.10 -45.55 18.45
CA ASP A 765 13.96 -46.98 18.75
C ASP A 765 12.75 -47.62 18.04
N TYR A 766 11.77 -46.83 17.60
CA TYR A 766 10.55 -47.28 16.91
C TYR A 766 10.81 -47.59 15.43
N LYS A 767 11.61 -48.62 15.14
CA LYS A 767 11.80 -49.16 13.79
C LYS A 767 10.76 -50.25 13.52
N GLU A 768 9.90 -49.98 12.54
CA GLU A 768 9.19 -50.99 11.75
C GLU A 768 8.28 -51.97 12.53
N LYS A 769 7.09 -51.50 12.92
CA LYS A 769 5.78 -52.20 12.78
C LYS A 769 4.68 -51.40 13.49
N ASN A 770 3.64 -51.02 12.73
CA ASN A 770 2.44 -50.22 13.08
C ASN A 770 2.57 -48.68 13.05
N ARG A 771 2.03 -48.07 11.97
CA ARG A 771 1.95 -46.61 11.69
C ARG A 771 0.98 -45.83 12.60
N GLN A 772 0.72 -46.26 13.84
CA GLN A 772 -0.36 -45.72 14.67
C GLN A 772 0.11 -44.96 15.94
N CYS A 773 1.41 -44.83 16.22
CA CYS A 773 1.87 -44.03 17.36
C CYS A 773 1.65 -42.53 17.13
N ASN A 774 0.71 -41.91 17.86
CA ASN A 774 0.39 -40.49 17.76
C ASN A 774 1.55 -39.57 18.19
N ILE A 775 2.40 -40.03 19.11
CA ILE A 775 3.57 -39.29 19.59
C ILE A 775 4.64 -39.21 18.50
N CYS A 776 4.97 -40.34 17.86
CA CYS A 776 5.90 -40.36 16.72
C CYS A 776 5.36 -39.55 15.53
N LYS A 777 4.05 -39.59 15.25
CA LYS A 777 3.43 -38.78 14.19
C LYS A 777 3.63 -37.28 14.42
N GLN A 778 3.43 -36.81 15.65
CA GLN A 778 3.61 -35.41 16.00
C GLN A 778 5.08 -34.97 15.84
N VAL A 779 6.03 -35.80 16.24
CA VAL A 779 7.46 -35.46 16.11
C VAL A 779 7.98 -35.58 14.68
N ILE A 780 7.50 -36.56 13.90
CA ILE A 780 7.80 -36.66 12.47
C ILE A 780 7.24 -35.45 11.71
N PHE A 781 6.03 -34.99 12.07
CA PHE A 781 5.46 -33.75 11.52
C PHE A 781 6.34 -32.53 11.84
N LEU A 782 6.84 -32.43 13.07
CA LEU A 782 7.80 -31.39 13.46
C LEU A 782 9.10 -31.49 12.63
N TYR A 783 9.68 -32.68 12.46
CA TYR A 783 10.86 -32.87 11.60
C TYR A 783 10.62 -32.45 10.15
N TRP A 784 9.45 -32.77 9.59
CA TRP A 784 9.06 -32.35 8.24
C TRP A 784 8.86 -30.84 8.13
N TYR A 785 8.22 -30.22 9.12
CA TYR A 785 8.06 -28.77 9.19
C TYR A 785 9.42 -28.05 9.26
N HIS A 786 10.35 -28.58 10.06
CA HIS A 786 11.72 -28.07 10.12
C HIS A 786 12.46 -28.25 8.79
N ALA A 787 12.35 -29.41 8.14
CA ALA A 787 13.04 -29.69 6.87
C ALA A 787 12.65 -28.71 5.75
N LYS A 788 11.40 -28.21 5.74
CA LYS A 788 10.91 -27.21 4.77
C LYS A 788 11.56 -25.83 4.87
N ILE A 789 11.96 -25.43 6.06
CA ILE A 789 12.46 -24.07 6.36
C ILE A 789 13.96 -24.06 6.69
N CYS A 790 14.55 -25.23 6.92
CA CYS A 790 15.95 -25.37 7.27
C CYS A 790 16.84 -25.19 6.03
N MET A 791 17.77 -24.24 6.05
CA MET A 791 18.78 -24.06 4.99
C MET A 791 20.12 -24.76 5.29
N ASN A 792 20.28 -25.33 6.50
CA ASN A 792 21.53 -25.98 6.90
C ASN A 792 21.66 -27.39 6.27
N GLN A 793 22.78 -27.64 5.59
CA GLN A 793 23.08 -28.93 4.96
C GLN A 793 23.48 -30.01 5.99
N ASN A 794 24.07 -29.61 7.13
CA ASN A 794 24.49 -30.49 8.22
C ASN A 794 23.62 -30.28 9.47
N CYS A 795 22.30 -30.37 9.31
CA CYS A 795 21.37 -30.17 10.41
C CYS A 795 21.37 -31.34 11.40
N GLN A 796 21.39 -31.03 12.71
CA GLN A 796 21.35 -32.01 13.81
C GLN A 796 19.96 -32.62 14.06
N VAL A 797 18.90 -32.09 13.42
CA VAL A 797 17.54 -32.64 13.50
C VAL A 797 17.49 -33.97 12.74
N PRO A 798 17.09 -35.08 13.40
CA PRO A 798 17.02 -36.39 12.75
C PRO A 798 16.17 -36.38 11.48
N TYR A 799 16.64 -37.09 10.45
CA TYR A 799 15.98 -37.23 9.14
C TYR A 799 15.81 -35.94 8.32
N CYS A 800 16.32 -34.79 8.75
CA CYS A 800 16.18 -33.51 8.04
C CYS A 800 16.70 -33.59 6.59
N THR A 801 17.91 -34.11 6.38
CA THR A 801 18.52 -34.24 5.04
C THR A 801 17.74 -35.22 4.15
N SER A 802 17.30 -36.35 4.71
CA SER A 802 16.48 -37.33 3.97
C SER A 802 15.08 -36.81 3.65
N LEU A 803 14.48 -36.01 4.54
CA LEU A 803 13.18 -35.37 4.31
C LEU A 803 13.28 -34.24 3.31
N LYS A 804 14.36 -33.45 3.29
CA LYS A 804 14.62 -32.45 2.24
C LYS A 804 14.69 -33.11 0.86
N PHE A 805 15.48 -34.17 0.73
CA PHE A 805 15.57 -34.94 -0.50
C PHE A 805 14.23 -35.59 -0.89
N PHE A 806 13.46 -36.10 0.08
CA PHE A 806 12.12 -36.64 -0.18
C PHE A 806 11.13 -35.55 -0.61
N ILE A 807 11.18 -34.35 -0.02
CA ILE A 807 10.36 -33.20 -0.40
C ILE A 807 10.74 -32.78 -1.84
N GLU A 808 12.01 -32.57 -2.15
CA GLU A 808 12.46 -32.25 -3.52
C GLU A 808 12.07 -33.33 -4.53
N LYS A 809 12.20 -34.61 -4.16
CA LYS A 809 11.77 -35.74 -5.00
C LYS A 809 10.24 -35.79 -5.18
N GLN A 810 9.45 -35.47 -4.15
CA GLN A 810 7.99 -35.44 -4.25
C GLN A 810 7.52 -34.27 -5.12
N TRP A 811 8.17 -33.11 -5.05
CA TRP A 811 7.89 -31.96 -5.93
C TRP A 811 8.19 -32.30 -7.40
N THR A 812 9.34 -32.92 -7.67
CA THR A 812 9.70 -33.36 -9.04
C THR A 812 8.81 -34.49 -9.55
N THR A 813 8.43 -35.45 -8.70
CA THR A 813 7.53 -36.56 -9.06
C THR A 813 6.08 -36.08 -9.23
N SER A 814 5.61 -35.07 -8.48
CA SER A 814 4.29 -34.45 -8.68
C SER A 814 4.24 -33.73 -10.03
N LEU A 815 5.28 -32.96 -10.37
CA LEU A 815 5.40 -32.34 -11.70
C LEU A 815 5.47 -33.37 -12.84
N GLN A 816 6.14 -34.51 -12.62
CA GLN A 816 6.18 -35.61 -13.60
C GLN A 816 4.85 -36.37 -13.67
N ALA A 817 4.15 -36.55 -12.55
CA ALA A 817 2.83 -37.18 -12.50
C ALA A 817 1.76 -36.27 -13.13
N ASP A 818 1.81 -34.96 -12.89
CA ASP A 818 0.93 -33.97 -13.53
C ASP A 818 1.22 -33.88 -15.03
N ARG A 819 2.49 -34.02 -15.44
CA ARG A 819 2.89 -34.08 -16.85
C ARG A 819 2.48 -35.38 -17.54
N LEU A 820 2.60 -36.54 -16.87
CA LEU A 820 2.14 -37.82 -17.39
C LEU A 820 0.61 -37.95 -17.38
N LEU A 821 -0.08 -37.33 -16.42
CA LEU A 821 -1.52 -37.19 -16.41
C LEU A 821 -1.97 -36.26 -17.56
N MET A 822 -1.26 -35.15 -17.81
CA MET A 822 -1.49 -34.31 -18.98
C MET A 822 -1.23 -35.05 -20.30
N GLU A 823 -0.13 -35.78 -20.42
CA GLU A 823 0.20 -36.58 -21.61
C GLU A 823 -0.81 -37.73 -21.82
N ALA A 824 -1.30 -38.36 -20.76
CA ALA A 824 -2.37 -39.38 -20.82
C ALA A 824 -3.75 -38.76 -21.16
N MET A 825 -4.06 -37.58 -20.64
CA MET A 825 -5.26 -36.82 -20.99
C MET A 825 -5.20 -36.32 -22.43
N MET A 826 -4.01 -35.94 -22.93
CA MET A 826 -3.78 -35.57 -24.32
C MET A 826 -3.89 -36.78 -25.25
N MET A 827 -3.34 -37.94 -24.88
CA MET A 827 -3.49 -39.17 -25.67
C MET A 827 -4.93 -39.72 -25.64
N GLN A 828 -5.67 -39.58 -24.53
CA GLN A 828 -7.12 -39.86 -24.49
C GLN A 828 -7.92 -38.87 -25.34
N HIS A 829 -7.49 -37.61 -25.39
CA HIS A 829 -8.10 -36.60 -26.26
C HIS A 829 -7.81 -36.87 -27.74
N GLU A 830 -6.63 -37.37 -28.09
CA GLU A 830 -6.26 -37.78 -29.46
C GLU A 830 -6.95 -39.08 -29.90
N THR A 831 -7.10 -40.07 -29.00
CA THR A 831 -7.85 -41.31 -29.30
C THR A 831 -9.37 -41.07 -29.38
N ASN A 832 -9.93 -40.15 -28.59
CA ASN A 832 -11.33 -39.73 -28.73
C ASN A 832 -11.57 -38.93 -30.02
N ILE A 833 -10.57 -38.19 -30.52
CA ILE A 833 -10.63 -37.51 -31.83
C ILE A 833 -10.53 -38.50 -32.99
N MET A 834 -9.74 -39.57 -32.86
CA MET A 834 -9.61 -40.62 -33.88
C MET A 834 -10.83 -41.56 -33.94
N LEU A 835 -11.48 -41.87 -32.80
CA LEU A 835 -12.71 -42.67 -32.74
C LEU A 835 -13.97 -41.91 -33.16
N THR A 836 -13.90 -40.58 -33.30
CA THR A 836 -15.00 -39.76 -33.85
C THR A 836 -14.83 -39.45 -35.34
N GLN A 837 -13.79 -39.98 -35.98
CA GLN A 837 -13.53 -39.85 -37.43
C GLN A 837 -13.53 -41.18 -38.20
N THR A 838 -14.00 -42.27 -37.58
CA THR A 838 -14.49 -43.49 -38.25
C THR A 838 -15.94 -43.70 -37.86
#